data_AF-A0AAV9PUI6-F1
#
_entry.id   AF-A0AAV9PUI6-F1
#
_cell.length_a   1.000
_cell.length_b   1.000
_cell.length_c   1.000
_cell.angle_alpha   90.00
_cell.angle_beta   90.00
_cell.angle_gamma   90.00
#
_symmetry.space_group_name_H-M   'P 1'
#
loop_
_entity.id
_entity.type
_entity.pdbx_description
1 polymer ?
#
loop_
_entity_poly.entity_id
_entity_poly.type
_entity_poly.pdbx_seq_one_letter_code
_entity_poly.pdbx_strand_id
1 'polypeptide(L)'
;MPGFVPKLQAWGKFKHSPPDTYFFLMEFIDLGSETVEPPDFCRLIAQLHQMSISPTGKFGFFQTTYHGPNPQNTTWESNWCTYFTRLLSQFFDREIVQNGLQPEYEAAYRELVSNVVPKLLEPLQSDGRVLKPCLIHGDLWEANTGLNLDTELPVVFDASAMYAHNEMELGMWRADIVRFGTPHYRQYLSHMPPSEPAEQFDDRNRLYSIKFKIAHCLGWPDSAESHRQLGDCGIHMSNKGIPLSGLQSAESSASASENVQFADNDNSPAVQGPYSVFTSSQKLGIVLLVAFASCFSPLSSFIYYPGLTAIAKDLNTTLSKINLTITSYMIVSGVAPTIFGSMADQVGRRPVYLLMFLLYVLANVGLALQSSYPALLLLRMFQSAGGSATIGLGYGVVGDITESSERGAYMGILGCGPNVAPGLGPVLGGVLIEKAGWRWTFGFLAISGALSLVLIAVLLPETGRNIVGNGSLPVPNLNKSIVLLWREKTQKKATPLPQGCRIDASESVARITTMRIPNPLGSVHIFLQRESAPVILINGVFYSAYCCLQASLSSLFISIYGYRELQAGLIYIPFGVGCFVASLLSRNILTHDYRYVAVRHGLPTSSAETSESQRLAFPIFHARLRSMTYLLPLSIFPLLAYGWVLEYHLHPSIPLILQFFIGGAMTIIFNACGTLLVDLHPSRPSTAQAALNLLRCALAAGELAALQPLINAIGLGWCYTVIALVTGGTAAVCVVIGRVWGEKWRRQRHDAQDIMGGTG
;
A
#
# COMPACT_ATOMS: atom_id res chain seq x y z
N MET A 1 12.48 28.95 29.23
CA MET A 1 11.71 28.31 28.14
C MET A 1 10.85 27.22 28.76
N PRO A 2 9.63 26.98 28.25
CA PRO A 2 8.82 25.88 28.73
C PRO A 2 9.57 24.56 28.51
N GLY A 3 9.39 23.57 29.39
CA GLY A 3 10.21 22.35 29.48
C GLY A 3 10.07 21.34 28.34
N PHE A 4 9.73 21.81 27.13
CA PHE A 4 9.52 21.01 25.92
C PHE A 4 10.48 21.42 24.78
N VAL A 5 11.63 22.00 25.12
CA VAL A 5 12.73 22.29 24.18
C VAL A 5 14.04 21.72 24.74
N PRO A 6 14.96 21.22 23.89
CA PRO A 6 16.26 20.74 24.36
C PRO A 6 17.03 21.82 25.11
N LYS A 7 17.57 21.48 26.29
CA LYS A 7 18.30 22.45 27.11
C LYS A 7 19.64 22.82 26.49
N LEU A 8 19.86 24.10 26.22
CA LEU A 8 21.16 24.62 25.77
C LEU A 8 22.20 24.49 26.89
N GLN A 9 23.33 23.85 26.58
CA GLN A 9 24.45 23.62 27.50
C GLN A 9 25.59 24.63 27.26
N ALA A 10 25.94 24.87 25.99
CA ALA A 10 26.98 25.82 25.63
C ALA A 10 26.81 26.27 24.18
N TRP A 11 27.37 27.43 23.83
CA TRP A 11 27.46 27.91 22.46
C TRP A 11 28.63 28.89 22.34
N GLY A 12 29.15 29.08 21.14
CA GLY A 12 30.26 30.02 20.94
C GLY A 12 30.89 29.92 19.56
N LYS A 13 31.92 30.74 19.36
CA LYS A 13 32.76 30.73 18.16
C LYS A 13 34.04 29.94 18.44
N PHE A 14 34.44 29.04 17.55
CA PHE A 14 35.73 28.37 17.64
C PHE A 14 36.87 29.38 17.48
N LYS A 15 37.87 29.28 18.36
CA LYS A 15 39.05 30.13 18.30
C LYS A 15 39.94 29.70 17.13
N HIS A 16 40.32 30.64 16.26
CA HIS A 16 41.27 30.44 15.15
C HIS A 16 40.84 29.39 14.10
N SER A 17 39.56 29.35 13.73
CA SER A 17 39.08 28.55 12.59
C SER A 17 38.61 29.47 11.48
N PRO A 18 39.38 29.62 10.37
CA PRO A 18 38.88 30.15 9.11
C PRO A 18 38.35 28.99 8.24
N PRO A 19 37.10 29.06 7.74
CA PRO A 19 36.11 30.13 7.93
C PRO A 19 35.55 30.16 9.35
N ASP A 20 35.06 31.32 9.78
CA ASP A 20 34.45 31.54 11.09
C ASP A 20 33.45 30.41 11.44
N THR A 21 33.86 29.53 12.35
CA THR A 21 33.07 28.36 12.73
C THR A 21 32.48 28.55 14.13
N TYR A 22 31.21 28.21 14.28
CA TYR A 22 30.45 28.34 15.52
C TYR A 22 29.96 26.97 15.99
N PHE A 23 29.70 26.82 17.29
CA PHE A 23 29.08 25.64 17.86
C PHE A 23 27.92 26.02 18.77
N PHE A 24 26.95 25.12 18.88
CA PHE A 24 26.01 25.07 19.99
C PHE A 24 25.92 23.61 20.46
N LEU A 25 25.78 23.43 21.76
CA LEU A 25 25.68 22.15 22.44
C LEU A 25 24.38 22.19 23.23
N MET A 26 23.52 21.20 23.00
CA MET A 26 22.27 21.02 23.70
C MET A 26 22.18 19.63 24.30
N GLU A 27 21.26 19.48 25.25
CA GLU A 27 20.84 18.20 25.79
C GLU A 27 20.46 17.23 24.66
N PHE A 28 20.94 16.00 24.77
CA PHE A 28 20.53 14.91 23.90
C PHE A 28 19.22 14.34 24.44
N ILE A 29 18.20 14.28 23.59
CA ILE A 29 16.88 13.74 23.92
C ILE A 29 16.59 12.59 22.95
N ASP A 30 16.27 11.41 23.49
CA ASP A 30 15.83 10.28 22.69
C ASP A 30 14.39 10.52 22.19
N LEU A 31 14.23 10.64 20.88
CA LEU A 31 12.95 10.94 20.23
C LEU A 31 12.32 9.69 19.63
N GLY A 32 11.04 9.47 19.91
CA GLY A 32 10.21 8.46 19.25
C GLY A 32 9.86 8.84 17.81
N SER A 33 9.60 7.84 16.96
CA SER A 33 9.20 8.04 15.55
C SER A 33 7.72 8.38 15.36
N GLU A 34 6.98 8.61 16.44
CA GLU A 34 5.53 8.89 16.42
C GLU A 34 5.30 10.39 16.24
N THR A 35 4.27 10.75 15.47
CA THR A 35 3.81 12.15 15.37
C THR A 35 3.23 12.58 16.70
N VAL A 36 3.57 13.79 17.14
CA VAL A 36 3.10 14.30 18.43
C VAL A 36 1.58 14.47 18.41
N GLU A 37 0.89 13.87 19.39
CA GLU A 37 -0.57 13.93 19.48
C GLU A 37 -1.06 15.36 19.82
N PRO A 38 -2.18 15.82 19.20
CA PRO A 38 -2.66 17.19 19.37
C PRO A 38 -2.89 17.69 20.80
N PRO A 39 -3.49 16.91 21.74
CA PRO A 39 -3.92 17.42 23.04
C PRO A 39 -2.81 18.08 23.86
N ASP A 40 -1.72 17.36 24.11
CA ASP A 40 -0.63 17.88 24.94
C ASP A 40 0.27 18.84 24.18
N PHE A 41 0.50 18.60 22.89
CA PHE A 41 1.31 19.47 22.05
C PHE A 41 0.71 20.86 21.92
N CYS A 42 -0.56 20.96 21.52
CA CYS A 42 -1.20 22.25 21.27
C CYS A 42 -1.39 23.04 22.58
N ARG A 43 -1.60 22.33 23.71
CA ARG A 43 -1.62 22.94 25.04
C ARG A 43 -0.28 23.60 25.38
N LEU A 44 0.85 22.93 25.12
CA LEU A 44 2.19 23.45 25.38
C LEU A 44 2.53 24.65 24.49
N ILE A 45 2.14 24.62 23.20
CA ILE A 45 2.31 25.76 22.28
C ILE A 45 1.45 26.96 22.71
N ALA A 46 0.17 26.75 23.06
CA ALA A 46 -0.68 27.80 23.58
C ALA A 46 -0.12 28.40 24.88
N GLN A 47 0.42 27.56 25.78
CA GLN A 47 1.08 28.00 27.00
C GLN A 47 2.33 28.86 26.71
N LEU A 48 3.15 28.49 25.72
CA LEU A 48 4.28 29.31 25.28
C LEU A 48 3.82 30.70 24.80
N HIS A 49 2.79 30.76 23.97
CA HIS A 49 2.25 32.03 23.46
C HIS A 49 1.66 32.89 24.59
N GLN A 50 0.95 32.28 25.54
CA GLN A 50 0.38 32.98 26.69
C GLN A 50 1.43 33.48 27.68
N MET A 51 2.50 32.71 27.96
CA MET A 51 3.49 33.03 28.99
C MET A 51 4.67 33.86 28.47
N SER A 52 4.92 33.87 27.16
CA SER A 52 6.04 34.62 26.59
C SER A 52 5.86 36.13 26.76
N ILE A 53 6.98 36.84 26.96
CA ILE A 53 7.03 38.31 27.09
C ILE A 53 8.13 38.81 26.17
N SER A 54 7.80 39.75 25.28
CA SER A 54 8.78 40.43 24.45
C SER A 54 9.67 41.33 25.29
N PRO A 55 11.02 41.22 25.21
CA PRO A 55 11.94 42.05 25.99
C PRO A 55 11.78 43.55 25.75
N THR A 56 11.26 43.94 24.59
CA THR A 56 11.07 45.33 24.18
C THR A 56 9.60 45.75 24.18
N GLY A 57 8.68 44.81 24.41
CA GLY A 57 7.25 45.00 24.17
C GLY A 57 6.87 45.13 22.68
N LYS A 58 7.81 44.92 21.75
CA LYS A 58 7.63 45.03 20.30
C LYS A 58 7.69 43.66 19.61
N PHE A 59 7.27 43.58 18.35
CA PHE A 59 7.46 42.42 17.47
C PHE A 59 8.89 42.44 16.92
N GLY A 60 9.51 41.26 16.78
CA GLY A 60 10.92 41.15 16.35
C GLY A 60 11.72 40.11 17.11
N PHE A 61 13.04 40.14 16.94
CA PHE A 61 13.97 39.28 17.67
C PHE A 61 15.34 39.97 17.80
N PHE A 62 16.11 39.61 18.83
CA PHE A 62 17.40 40.26 19.13
C PHE A 62 18.51 39.92 18.11
N GLN A 63 18.32 38.86 17.32
CA GLN A 63 19.25 38.41 16.29
C GLN A 63 18.46 38.09 15.01
N THR A 64 19.10 38.18 13.85
CA THR A 64 18.56 37.63 12.59
C THR A 64 18.38 36.12 12.73
N THR A 65 17.15 35.65 12.70
CA THR A 65 16.83 34.21 12.62
C THR A 65 16.68 33.76 11.18
N TYR A 66 16.74 32.46 10.94
CA TYR A 66 16.71 31.88 9.60
C TYR A 66 15.57 30.87 9.50
N HIS A 67 14.80 30.92 8.40
CA HIS A 67 13.82 29.91 8.05
C HIS A 67 14.41 29.09 6.89
N GLY A 68 14.88 27.88 7.20
CA GLY A 68 15.80 27.16 6.32
C GLY A 68 17.05 28.02 6.01
N PRO A 69 17.48 28.18 4.75
CA PRO A 69 18.62 29.03 4.40
C PRO A 69 18.29 30.54 4.37
N ASN A 70 17.05 30.95 4.63
CA ASN A 70 16.56 32.31 4.39
C ASN A 70 16.57 33.15 5.68
N PRO A 71 17.44 34.18 5.81
CA PRO A 71 17.38 35.06 6.97
C PRO A 71 16.12 35.94 6.96
N GLN A 72 15.56 36.15 8.15
CA GLN A 72 14.35 36.90 8.40
C GLN A 72 14.66 38.31 8.92
N ASN A 73 13.88 39.30 8.51
CA ASN A 73 13.99 40.66 9.02
C ASN A 73 13.34 40.76 10.39
N THR A 74 14.12 40.53 11.44
CA THR A 74 13.69 40.51 12.83
C THR A 74 13.78 41.86 13.55
N THR A 75 13.93 42.96 12.79
CA THR A 75 14.07 44.31 13.36
C THR A 75 12.83 44.68 14.18
N TRP A 76 13.03 45.23 15.38
CA TRP A 76 11.95 45.54 16.31
C TRP A 76 10.95 46.56 15.76
N GLU A 77 9.65 46.26 15.89
CA GLU A 77 8.55 47.07 15.39
C GLU A 77 7.34 47.02 16.33
N SER A 78 6.69 48.16 16.56
CA SER A 78 5.54 48.25 17.47
C SER A 78 4.22 47.85 16.79
N ASN A 79 4.13 47.97 15.47
CA ASN A 79 2.93 47.65 14.68
C ASN A 79 3.12 46.32 13.93
N TRP A 80 2.21 45.38 14.18
CA TRP A 80 2.24 44.04 13.58
C TRP A 80 2.04 44.06 12.07
N CYS A 81 1.12 44.89 11.57
CA CYS A 81 0.89 45.05 10.13
C CYS A 81 2.20 45.50 9.44
N THR A 82 2.86 46.54 9.96
CA THR A 82 4.15 47.02 9.45
C THR A 82 5.23 45.94 9.52
N TYR A 83 5.34 45.23 10.64
CA TYR A 83 6.33 44.16 10.81
C TYR A 83 6.12 43.03 9.81
N PHE A 84 4.89 42.52 9.68
CA PHE A 84 4.55 41.42 8.79
C PHE A 84 4.72 41.82 7.31
N THR A 85 4.31 43.04 6.93
CA THR A 85 4.55 43.56 5.57
C THR A 85 6.03 43.56 5.21
N ARG A 86 6.89 44.02 6.12
CA ARG A 86 8.35 44.03 5.92
C ARG A 86 8.92 42.62 5.84
N LEU A 87 8.44 41.71 6.69
CA LEU A 87 8.86 40.32 6.68
C LEU A 87 8.48 39.64 5.35
N LEU A 88 7.22 39.75 4.93
CA LEU A 88 6.71 39.15 3.70
C LEU A 88 7.42 39.70 2.46
N SER A 89 7.68 41.01 2.42
CA SER A 89 8.40 41.67 1.31
C SER A 89 9.81 41.17 1.13
N GLN A 90 10.53 40.90 2.21
CA GLN A 90 11.86 40.33 2.11
C GLN A 90 11.86 38.93 1.46
N PHE A 91 10.88 38.09 1.78
CA PHE A 91 10.76 36.76 1.17
C PHE A 91 10.39 36.86 -0.31
N PHE A 92 9.50 37.78 -0.65
CA PHE A 92 9.11 38.02 -2.04
C PHE A 92 10.24 38.62 -2.89
N ASP A 93 10.98 39.60 -2.38
CA ASP A 93 12.15 40.19 -3.07
C ASP A 93 13.21 39.12 -3.37
N ARG A 94 13.40 38.17 -2.46
CA ARG A 94 14.29 37.03 -2.67
C ARG A 94 13.80 36.06 -3.71
N GLU A 95 12.50 35.78 -3.70
CA GLU A 95 11.87 34.91 -4.68
C GLU A 95 12.08 35.47 -6.09
N ILE A 96 11.91 36.79 -6.26
CA ILE A 96 12.22 37.49 -7.51
C ILE A 96 13.69 37.29 -7.92
N VAL A 97 14.63 37.47 -6.98
CA VAL A 97 16.07 37.36 -7.26
C VAL A 97 16.48 35.93 -7.62
N GLN A 98 15.89 34.93 -6.97
CA GLN A 98 16.28 33.52 -7.12
C GLN A 98 15.59 32.84 -8.32
N ASN A 99 14.28 33.05 -8.49
CA ASN A 99 13.46 32.29 -9.44
C ASN A 99 12.93 33.12 -10.62
N GLY A 100 13.18 34.44 -10.64
CA GLY A 100 12.81 35.32 -11.75
C GLY A 100 11.36 35.82 -11.72
N LEU A 101 11.11 36.89 -12.49
CA LEU A 101 9.84 37.64 -12.48
C LEU A 101 8.77 37.05 -13.41
N GLN A 102 7.63 36.65 -12.84
CA GLN A 102 6.38 36.49 -13.60
C GLN A 102 5.49 37.72 -13.36
N PRO A 103 5.09 38.48 -14.40
CA PRO A 103 4.36 39.75 -14.25
C PRO A 103 3.04 39.63 -13.47
N GLU A 104 2.35 38.50 -13.62
CA GLU A 104 1.08 38.21 -12.94
C GLU A 104 1.30 37.99 -11.43
N TYR A 105 2.38 37.32 -11.05
CA TYR A 105 2.76 37.08 -9.66
C TYR A 105 3.18 38.37 -8.96
N GLU A 106 3.88 39.26 -9.67
CA GLU A 106 4.27 40.58 -9.14
C GLU A 106 3.07 41.51 -8.91
N ALA A 107 2.13 41.56 -9.86
CA ALA A 107 0.92 42.36 -9.71
C ALA A 107 0.06 41.87 -8.53
N ALA A 108 -0.12 40.55 -8.42
CA ALA A 108 -0.79 39.89 -7.31
C ALA A 108 -0.16 40.22 -5.94
N TYR A 109 1.18 40.18 -5.86
CA TYR A 109 1.89 40.51 -4.64
C TYR A 109 1.72 41.98 -4.22
N ARG A 110 1.78 42.91 -5.19
CA ARG A 110 1.57 44.35 -4.91
C ARG A 110 0.17 44.61 -4.36
N GLU A 111 -0.84 43.93 -4.88
CA GLU A 111 -2.23 43.99 -4.38
C GLU A 111 -2.33 43.43 -2.96
N LEU A 112 -1.69 42.28 -2.71
CA LEU A 112 -1.65 41.65 -1.39
C LEU A 112 -1.08 42.60 -0.33
N VAL A 113 0.10 43.18 -0.60
CA VAL A 113 0.77 44.08 0.36
C VAL A 113 0.03 45.40 0.53
N SER A 114 -0.50 45.97 -0.55
CA SER A 114 -1.08 47.32 -0.50
C SER A 114 -2.51 47.33 0.07
N ASN A 115 -3.30 46.27 -0.18
CA ASN A 115 -4.73 46.28 0.12
C ASN A 115 -5.16 45.18 1.11
N VAL A 116 -4.60 43.97 0.99
CA VAL A 116 -5.03 42.83 1.81
C VAL A 116 -4.39 42.84 3.19
N VAL A 117 -3.06 43.02 3.25
CA VAL A 117 -2.31 43.01 4.51
C VAL A 117 -2.84 44.08 5.49
N PRO A 118 -3.01 45.36 5.09
CA PRO A 118 -3.56 46.37 6.00
C PRO A 118 -4.98 46.03 6.45
N LYS A 119 -5.84 45.60 5.53
CA LYS A 119 -7.25 45.30 5.81
C LYS A 119 -7.44 44.17 6.83
N LEU A 120 -6.55 43.17 6.85
CA LEU A 120 -6.65 42.03 7.77
C LEU A 120 -5.84 42.22 9.07
N LEU A 121 -4.76 43.00 9.04
CA LEU A 121 -3.83 43.11 10.16
C LEU A 121 -3.91 44.42 10.94
N GLU A 122 -4.30 45.54 10.33
CA GLU A 122 -4.54 46.79 11.07
C GLU A 122 -5.66 46.67 12.11
N PRO A 123 -6.78 45.97 11.85
CA PRO A 123 -7.82 45.77 12.85
C PRO A 123 -7.32 45.15 14.16
N LEU A 124 -6.26 44.34 14.15
CA LEU A 124 -5.71 43.73 15.37
C LEU A 124 -5.20 44.75 16.39
N GLN A 125 -4.86 45.97 15.97
CA GLN A 125 -4.32 47.03 16.82
C GLN A 125 -5.07 48.37 16.65
N SER A 126 -6.23 48.37 15.98
CA SER A 126 -7.14 49.52 15.89
C SER A 126 -8.21 49.49 16.98
N ASP A 127 -8.99 50.57 17.09
CA ASP A 127 -10.15 50.64 18.00
C ASP A 127 -9.82 50.36 19.47
N GLY A 128 -8.63 50.78 19.91
CA GLY A 128 -8.14 50.59 21.28
C GLY A 128 -7.63 49.18 21.57
N ARG A 129 -7.57 48.28 20.58
CA ARG A 129 -7.04 46.92 20.75
C ARG A 129 -5.53 46.93 20.88
N VAL A 130 -5.03 46.04 21.75
CA VAL A 130 -3.60 45.85 21.97
C VAL A 130 -3.26 44.41 21.63
N LEU A 131 -2.43 44.23 20.60
CA LEU A 131 -1.93 42.92 20.21
C LEU A 131 -0.64 42.60 20.96
N LYS A 132 -0.63 41.46 21.66
CA LYS A 132 0.55 41.00 22.41
C LYS A 132 1.58 40.37 21.46
N PRO A 133 2.86 40.81 21.47
CA PRO A 133 3.94 40.06 20.83
C PRO A 133 4.23 38.77 21.59
N CYS A 134 3.94 37.64 20.97
CA CYS A 134 4.12 36.30 21.52
C CYS A 134 5.37 35.65 20.91
N LEU A 135 6.17 34.95 21.72
CA LEU A 135 7.28 34.17 21.20
C LEU A 135 6.72 32.97 20.42
N ILE A 136 6.98 32.92 19.12
CA ILE A 136 6.62 31.83 18.22
C ILE A 136 7.86 31.01 17.85
N HIS A 137 7.69 29.74 17.53
CA HIS A 137 8.71 28.86 16.95
C HIS A 137 9.08 29.30 15.53
N GLY A 138 8.10 29.68 14.70
CA GLY A 138 8.31 30.29 13.38
C GLY A 138 8.73 29.33 12.24
N ASP A 139 8.81 28.04 12.56
CA ASP A 139 9.04 26.93 11.63
C ASP A 139 8.54 25.60 12.26
N LEU A 140 7.31 25.61 12.77
CA LEU A 140 6.74 24.50 13.53
C LEU A 140 5.96 23.52 12.63
N TRP A 141 6.65 22.46 12.21
CA TRP A 141 6.10 21.35 11.41
C TRP A 141 6.56 19.99 11.96
N GLU A 142 6.04 18.89 11.44
CA GLU A 142 6.21 17.56 12.05
C GLU A 142 7.67 17.15 12.25
N ALA A 143 8.58 17.52 11.33
CA ALA A 143 9.98 17.14 11.43
C ALA A 143 10.78 17.96 12.45
N ASN A 144 10.21 19.10 12.89
CA ASN A 144 10.75 19.95 13.95
C ASN A 144 10.08 19.65 15.31
N THR A 145 9.42 18.49 15.41
CA THR A 145 8.79 17.99 16.63
C THR A 145 9.16 16.53 16.88
N GLY A 146 9.05 16.09 18.13
CA GLY A 146 9.17 14.68 18.48
C GLY A 146 8.62 14.39 19.87
N LEU A 147 8.47 13.11 20.18
CA LEU A 147 8.08 12.65 21.51
C LEU A 147 9.33 12.25 22.29
N ASN A 148 9.58 12.88 23.43
CA ASN A 148 10.67 12.48 24.32
C ASN A 148 10.34 11.10 24.93
N LEU A 149 11.18 10.09 24.67
CA LEU A 149 10.94 8.71 25.11
C LEU A 149 11.04 8.52 26.63
N ASP A 150 11.76 9.38 27.33
CA ASP A 150 11.93 9.30 28.79
C ASP A 150 10.74 9.93 29.54
N THR A 151 10.18 11.01 29.00
CA THR A 151 9.13 11.80 29.68
C THR A 151 7.75 11.64 29.05
N GLU A 152 7.67 11.04 27.86
CA GLU A 152 6.47 10.96 27.00
C GLU A 152 5.85 12.34 26.69
N LEU A 153 6.64 13.41 26.81
CA LEU A 153 6.19 14.76 26.51
C LEU A 153 6.62 15.19 25.10
N PRO A 154 5.81 16.02 24.42
CA PRO A 154 6.22 16.71 23.20
C PRO A 154 7.53 17.47 23.38
N VAL A 155 8.36 17.49 22.35
CA VAL A 155 9.55 18.34 22.24
C VAL A 155 9.55 19.04 20.89
N VAL A 156 9.94 20.31 20.87
CA VAL A 156 10.16 21.10 19.64
C VAL A 156 11.61 21.54 19.52
N PHE A 157 12.12 21.61 18.29
CA PHE A 157 13.51 21.94 17.98
C PHE A 157 13.62 22.60 16.61
N ASP A 158 14.80 23.16 16.30
CA ASP A 158 15.07 23.86 15.05
C ASP A 158 14.15 25.09 14.81
N ALA A 159 14.12 25.99 15.80
CA ALA A 159 13.22 27.14 15.80
C ALA A 159 13.74 28.31 14.95
N SER A 160 12.84 28.84 14.12
CA SER A 160 13.00 30.12 13.41
C SER A 160 12.40 31.28 14.22
N ALA A 161 12.80 31.36 15.50
CA ALA A 161 12.05 32.06 16.53
C ALA A 161 11.92 33.58 16.30
N MET A 162 10.78 34.14 16.74
CA MET A 162 10.55 35.59 16.81
C MET A 162 9.39 35.93 17.74
N TYR A 163 9.29 37.19 18.17
CA TYR A 163 8.09 37.72 18.79
C TYR A 163 7.13 38.22 17.71
N ALA A 164 5.98 37.57 17.58
CA ALA A 164 5.00 37.75 16.51
C ALA A 164 3.56 37.67 17.03
N HIS A 165 2.58 37.89 16.16
CA HIS A 165 1.20 37.48 16.42
C HIS A 165 1.12 35.95 16.50
N ASN A 166 0.50 35.39 17.56
CA ASN A 166 0.43 33.95 17.79
C ASN A 166 -0.25 33.18 16.63
N GLU A 167 -1.23 33.78 15.95
CA GLU A 167 -1.91 33.14 14.82
C GLU A 167 -0.99 32.93 13.61
N MET A 168 0.14 33.65 13.53
CA MET A 168 1.11 33.43 12.45
C MET A 168 1.70 32.00 12.50
N GLU A 169 1.90 31.42 13.67
CA GLU A 169 2.37 30.03 13.80
C GLU A 169 1.38 29.06 13.16
N LEU A 170 0.08 29.29 13.35
CA LEU A 170 -0.99 28.48 12.78
C LEU A 170 -1.08 28.63 11.25
N GLY A 171 -0.61 29.75 10.70
CA GLY A 171 -0.47 29.95 9.26
C GLY A 171 0.40 28.88 8.60
N MET A 172 1.40 28.35 9.31
CA MET A 172 2.21 27.24 8.82
C MET A 172 1.40 25.93 8.78
N TRP A 173 0.58 25.67 9.79
CA TRP A 173 -0.30 24.49 9.86
C TRP A 173 -1.42 24.52 8.82
N ARG A 174 -1.69 25.71 8.26
CA ARG A 174 -2.59 25.88 7.13
C ARG A 174 -1.90 25.68 5.78
N ALA A 175 -0.59 25.86 5.70
CA ALA A 175 0.12 25.64 4.45
C ALA A 175 0.05 24.14 4.12
N ASP A 176 -0.32 23.79 2.89
CA ASP A 176 -0.51 22.41 2.42
C ASP A 176 0.80 21.58 2.37
N ILE A 177 1.85 22.04 3.04
CA ILE A 177 3.21 21.49 3.09
C ILE A 177 3.53 20.81 4.42
N VAL A 178 2.64 20.89 5.42
CA VAL A 178 2.82 20.26 6.75
C VAL A 178 1.68 19.31 7.10
N ARG A 179 1.94 18.31 7.94
CA ARG A 179 0.93 17.29 8.34
C ARG A 179 0.00 17.73 9.47
N PHE A 180 0.29 18.84 10.14
CA PHE A 180 -0.58 19.39 11.17
C PHE A 180 -1.86 19.93 10.52
N GLY A 181 -3.01 19.35 10.87
CA GLY A 181 -4.31 19.70 10.27
C GLY A 181 -5.36 20.20 11.26
N THR A 182 -6.63 20.13 10.85
CA THR A 182 -7.81 20.58 11.64
C THR A 182 -7.82 20.10 13.11
N PRO A 183 -7.38 18.87 13.47
CA PRO A 183 -7.32 18.45 14.87
C PRO A 183 -6.39 19.32 15.74
N HIS A 184 -5.20 19.66 15.22
CA HIS A 184 -4.22 20.50 15.93
C HIS A 184 -4.74 21.93 16.07
N TYR A 185 -5.34 22.44 14.99
CA TYR A 185 -5.94 23.75 14.95
C TYR A 185 -7.09 23.91 15.97
N ARG A 186 -8.05 22.97 15.98
CA ARG A 186 -9.16 22.96 16.96
C ARG A 186 -8.66 22.82 18.38
N GLN A 187 -7.67 21.96 18.62
CA GLN A 187 -7.12 21.75 19.94
C GLN A 187 -6.38 22.99 20.45
N TYR A 188 -5.57 23.65 19.62
CA TYR A 188 -4.92 24.92 19.98
C TYR A 188 -5.96 25.99 20.33
N LEU A 189 -7.01 26.14 19.51
CA LEU A 189 -8.08 27.11 19.73
C LEU A 189 -8.89 26.86 21.00
N SER A 190 -8.94 25.61 21.49
CA SER A 190 -9.53 25.29 22.80
C SER A 190 -8.77 25.91 23.98
N HIS A 191 -7.50 26.26 23.79
CA HIS A 191 -6.63 26.87 24.81
C HIS A 191 -6.37 28.36 24.57
N MET A 192 -6.34 28.79 23.31
CA MET A 192 -6.11 30.19 22.93
C MET A 192 -7.07 30.59 21.81
N PRO A 193 -8.16 31.33 22.13
CA PRO A 193 -9.17 31.70 21.15
C PRO A 193 -8.63 32.68 20.09
N PRO A 194 -9.34 32.86 18.96
CA PRO A 194 -8.96 33.81 17.92
C PRO A 194 -8.83 35.25 18.45
N SER A 195 -7.87 36.01 17.91
CA SER A 195 -7.73 37.44 18.16
C SER A 195 -8.86 38.23 17.51
N GLU A 196 -9.31 39.30 18.17
CA GLU A 196 -10.36 40.15 17.64
C GLU A 196 -9.87 41.03 16.46
N PRO A 197 -10.59 41.11 15.32
CA PRO A 197 -11.93 40.55 15.09
C PRO A 197 -11.90 39.05 14.79
N ALA A 198 -12.64 38.26 15.57
CA ALA A 198 -12.61 36.81 15.47
C ALA A 198 -13.13 36.28 14.12
N GLU A 199 -14.04 37.00 13.45
CA GLU A 199 -14.57 36.63 12.13
C GLU A 199 -13.51 36.65 11.02
N GLN A 200 -12.45 37.45 11.17
CA GLN A 200 -11.35 37.56 10.20
C GLN A 200 -10.23 36.53 10.42
N PHE A 201 -10.37 35.67 11.42
CA PHE A 201 -9.37 34.68 11.80
C PHE A 201 -8.97 33.75 10.65
N ASP A 202 -9.95 33.25 9.88
CA ASP A 202 -9.66 32.36 8.75
C ASP A 202 -8.82 33.10 7.68
N ASP A 203 -9.21 34.31 7.33
CA ASP A 203 -8.53 35.11 6.31
C ASP A 203 -7.10 35.49 6.74
N ARG A 204 -6.88 35.83 8.02
CA ARG A 204 -5.53 36.06 8.56
C ARG A 204 -4.65 34.83 8.45
N ASN A 205 -5.17 33.64 8.75
CA ASN A 205 -4.41 32.40 8.64
C ASN A 205 -4.08 32.06 7.18
N ARG A 206 -4.96 32.36 6.22
CA ARG A 206 -4.64 32.26 4.78
C ARG A 206 -3.49 33.20 4.43
N LEU A 207 -3.56 34.45 4.86
CA LEU A 207 -2.51 35.44 4.64
C LEU A 207 -1.16 34.97 5.21
N TYR A 208 -1.14 34.49 6.46
CA TYR A 208 0.09 34.00 7.09
C TYR A 208 0.68 32.79 6.36
N SER A 209 -0.14 31.89 5.82
CA SER A 209 0.33 30.72 5.07
C SER A 209 1.16 31.08 3.84
N ILE A 210 0.89 32.23 3.21
CA ILE A 210 1.62 32.69 2.01
C ILE A 210 3.12 32.85 2.31
N LYS A 211 3.48 33.41 3.48
CA LYS A 211 4.89 33.55 3.89
C LYS A 211 5.61 32.21 3.90
N PHE A 212 4.98 31.18 4.46
CA PHE A 212 5.58 29.84 4.58
C PHE A 212 5.66 29.12 3.23
N LYS A 213 4.67 29.32 2.34
CA LYS A 213 4.71 28.80 0.97
C LYS A 213 5.87 29.42 0.17
N ILE A 214 6.08 30.74 0.25
CA ILE A 214 7.23 31.41 -0.39
C ILE A 214 8.56 30.90 0.22
N ALA A 215 8.64 30.82 1.55
CA ALA A 215 9.84 30.33 2.24
C ALA A 215 10.22 28.89 1.82
N HIS A 216 9.21 28.01 1.64
CA HIS A 216 9.41 26.66 1.13
C HIS A 216 9.94 26.65 -0.31
N CYS A 217 9.38 27.48 -1.19
CA CYS A 217 9.82 27.58 -2.59
C CYS A 217 11.29 28.02 -2.70
N LEU A 218 11.70 29.01 -1.90
CA LEU A 218 13.09 29.47 -1.80
C LEU A 218 14.05 28.36 -1.32
N GLY A 219 13.58 27.47 -0.43
CA GLY A 219 14.37 26.33 0.05
C GLY A 219 14.57 25.22 -0.98
N TRP A 220 13.68 25.11 -1.98
CA TRP A 220 13.63 24.01 -2.95
C TRP A 220 13.34 24.49 -4.38
N PRO A 221 14.19 25.33 -5.00
CA PRO A 221 13.88 26.05 -6.25
C PRO A 221 13.55 25.15 -7.45
N ASP A 222 14.19 23.99 -7.60
CA ASP A 222 14.02 23.09 -8.76
C ASP A 222 12.90 22.06 -8.61
N SER A 223 12.10 22.15 -7.54
CA SER A 223 11.04 21.17 -7.30
C SER A 223 9.77 21.52 -8.09
N ALA A 224 9.16 20.52 -8.74
CA ALA A 224 7.86 20.68 -9.41
C ALA A 224 6.76 21.15 -8.44
N GLU A 225 6.94 20.89 -7.15
CA GLU A 225 6.08 21.32 -6.06
C GLU A 225 6.26 22.81 -5.74
N SER A 226 7.47 23.35 -5.77
CA SER A 226 7.74 24.78 -5.63
C SER A 226 7.09 25.58 -6.77
N HIS A 227 7.21 25.11 -8.02
CA HIS A 227 6.54 25.75 -9.15
C HIS A 227 5.00 25.68 -9.05
N ARG A 228 4.45 24.58 -8.52
CA ARG A 228 3.00 24.45 -8.26
C ARG A 228 2.56 25.38 -7.12
N GLN A 229 3.28 25.43 -6.01
CA GLN A 229 2.97 26.27 -4.86
C GLN A 229 3.04 27.76 -5.20
N LEU A 230 4.02 28.19 -6.00
CA LEU A 230 4.07 29.54 -6.56
C LEU A 230 2.88 29.83 -7.47
N GLY A 231 2.51 28.87 -8.32
CA GLY A 231 1.30 28.93 -9.15
C GLY A 231 0.03 29.04 -8.32
N ASP A 232 -0.11 28.23 -7.27
CA ASP A 232 -1.26 28.24 -6.35
C ASP A 232 -1.31 29.52 -5.52
N CYS A 233 -0.17 30.04 -5.08
CA CYS A 233 -0.07 31.37 -4.47
C CYS A 233 -0.53 32.44 -5.47
N GLY A 234 -0.05 32.39 -6.71
CA GLY A 234 -0.45 33.27 -7.80
C GLY A 234 -1.95 33.18 -8.11
N ILE A 235 -2.53 31.98 -8.12
CA ILE A 235 -3.96 31.73 -8.35
C ILE A 235 -4.81 32.19 -7.15
N HIS A 236 -4.37 31.96 -5.91
CA HIS A 236 -5.04 32.47 -4.71
C HIS A 236 -5.04 34.00 -4.65
N MET A 237 -4.01 34.62 -5.23
CA MET A 237 -3.90 36.07 -5.33
C MET A 237 -4.60 36.65 -6.58
N SER A 238 -4.71 35.91 -7.69
CA SER A 238 -5.24 36.40 -8.99
C SER A 238 -6.70 36.08 -9.26
N ASN A 239 -7.21 34.92 -8.81
CA ASN A 239 -8.62 34.57 -8.95
C ASN A 239 -9.45 35.28 -7.87
N LYS A 240 -9.82 36.54 -8.15
CA LYS A 240 -10.75 37.39 -7.38
C LYS A 240 -10.43 37.39 -5.88
N GLY A 241 -9.65 38.39 -5.45
CA GLY A 241 -9.04 38.55 -4.13
C GLY A 241 -9.84 37.96 -2.97
N ILE A 242 -9.12 37.37 -2.00
CA ILE A 242 -9.62 36.79 -0.73
C ILE A 242 -11.08 37.15 -0.52
N PRO A 243 -12.03 36.22 -0.68
CA PRO A 243 -13.44 36.57 -0.83
C PRO A 243 -13.90 37.44 0.33
N LEU A 244 -13.94 38.76 0.10
CA LEU A 244 -14.45 39.77 1.03
C LEU A 244 -15.99 39.71 1.13
N SER A 245 -16.61 38.70 0.52
CA SER A 245 -18.05 38.50 0.41
C SER A 245 -18.74 38.19 1.74
N GLY A 246 -18.01 38.05 2.84
CA GLY A 246 -18.56 37.98 4.20
C GLY A 246 -18.80 39.34 4.89
N LEU A 247 -18.40 40.47 4.28
CA LEU A 247 -18.36 41.78 4.95
C LEU A 247 -19.32 42.83 4.37
N GLN A 248 -20.35 42.43 3.62
CA GLN A 248 -21.39 43.34 3.12
C GLN A 248 -22.81 42.81 3.41
N SER A 249 -23.16 42.64 4.68
CA SER A 249 -24.55 42.68 5.16
C SER A 249 -24.59 42.54 6.68
N ALA A 250 -24.23 43.59 7.40
CA ALA A 250 -24.49 43.69 8.84
C ALA A 250 -25.00 45.08 9.20
N GLU A 251 -25.96 45.58 8.41
CA GLU A 251 -26.90 46.59 8.87
C GLU A 251 -28.31 46.09 8.56
N SER A 252 -29.17 46.17 9.58
CA SER A 252 -30.57 45.70 9.62
C SER A 252 -30.77 44.19 9.82
N SER A 253 -30.86 43.79 11.09
CA SER A 253 -32.07 43.19 11.67
C SER A 253 -31.73 42.49 13.00
N ALA A 254 -31.64 43.30 14.06
CA ALA A 254 -31.82 42.80 15.41
C ALA A 254 -33.32 42.51 15.60
N SER A 255 -33.74 41.25 15.45
CA SER A 255 -34.90 40.65 16.13
C SER A 255 -35.23 39.29 15.52
N ALA A 256 -35.11 38.24 16.35
CA ALA A 256 -35.95 37.04 16.39
C ALA A 256 -35.08 35.83 16.77
N SER A 257 -35.14 35.49 18.05
CA SER A 257 -34.95 34.14 18.54
C SER A 257 -35.89 33.19 17.80
N GLU A 258 -35.38 32.13 17.16
CA GLU A 258 -36.08 30.84 17.04
C GLU A 258 -35.18 29.74 16.48
N ASN A 259 -35.47 28.52 16.94
CA ASN A 259 -34.76 27.26 16.73
C ASN A 259 -34.40 26.98 15.27
N VAL A 260 -33.11 26.77 14.98
CA VAL A 260 -32.67 26.11 13.74
C VAL A 260 -32.38 24.66 14.04
N GLN A 261 -33.32 23.80 13.62
CA GLN A 261 -33.05 22.38 13.40
C GLN A 261 -31.97 22.26 12.32
N PHE A 262 -30.87 21.58 12.64
CA PHE A 262 -29.86 21.20 11.65
C PHE A 262 -30.49 20.21 10.67
N ALA A 263 -30.78 20.67 9.46
CA ALA A 263 -31.03 19.80 8.33
C ALA A 263 -29.68 19.23 7.85
N ASP A 264 -29.53 17.91 7.98
CA ASP A 264 -28.43 17.14 7.42
C ASP A 264 -28.37 17.33 5.89
N ASN A 265 -27.45 18.17 5.42
CA ASN A 265 -27.00 18.19 4.04
C ASN A 265 -25.61 17.53 3.97
N ASP A 266 -25.62 16.20 4.01
CA ASP A 266 -24.50 15.33 3.63
C ASP A 266 -24.25 15.47 2.13
N ASN A 267 -23.41 16.43 1.71
CA ASN A 267 -22.76 16.42 0.39
C ASN A 267 -21.56 17.40 0.31
N SER A 268 -20.68 17.38 1.31
CA SER A 268 -19.30 17.87 1.14
C SER A 268 -18.42 16.71 0.65
N PRO A 269 -17.56 16.87 -0.37
CA PRO A 269 -16.70 15.79 -0.83
C PRO A 269 -15.75 15.40 0.32
N ALA A 270 -15.86 14.16 0.79
CA ALA A 270 -15.07 13.64 1.90
C ALA A 270 -13.57 13.79 1.62
N VAL A 271 -12.87 14.55 2.45
CA VAL A 271 -11.40 14.57 2.49
C VAL A 271 -10.96 13.15 2.87
N GLN A 272 -10.48 12.38 1.89
CA GLN A 272 -10.13 10.97 2.07
C GLN A 272 -8.93 10.84 2.99
N GLY A 273 -9.12 10.24 4.17
CA GLY A 273 -8.03 9.82 5.06
C GLY A 273 -7.10 8.78 4.39
N PRO A 274 -5.97 8.41 5.03
CA PRO A 274 -4.99 7.49 4.46
C PRO A 274 -5.63 6.15 4.06
N TYR A 275 -5.15 5.55 2.96
CA TYR A 275 -5.72 4.32 2.41
C TYR A 275 -5.75 3.18 3.43
N SER A 276 -4.75 3.11 4.31
CA SER A 276 -4.67 2.15 5.41
C SER A 276 -4.04 2.79 6.65
N VAL A 277 -4.53 2.43 7.84
CA VAL A 277 -3.95 2.83 9.13
C VAL A 277 -2.69 2.04 9.49
N PHE A 278 -2.38 0.95 8.76
CA PHE A 278 -1.22 0.11 9.05
C PHE A 278 0.09 0.81 8.64
N THR A 279 1.08 0.80 9.53
CA THR A 279 2.42 1.30 9.21
C THR A 279 3.13 0.38 8.21
N SER A 280 4.17 0.88 7.54
CA SER A 280 4.92 0.10 6.54
C SER A 280 5.47 -1.24 7.10
N SER A 281 5.91 -1.25 8.36
CA SER A 281 6.39 -2.45 9.06
C SER A 281 5.25 -3.42 9.38
N GLN A 282 4.08 -2.91 9.76
CA GLN A 282 2.88 -3.74 9.98
C GLN A 282 2.38 -4.34 8.68
N LYS A 283 2.30 -3.55 7.60
CA LYS A 283 1.99 -4.04 6.25
C LYS A 283 2.95 -5.15 5.87
N LEU A 284 4.26 -4.94 6.03
CA LEU A 284 5.28 -5.95 5.72
C LEU A 284 5.08 -7.24 6.53
N GLY A 285 4.83 -7.13 7.85
CA GLY A 285 4.56 -8.30 8.70
C GLY A 285 3.32 -9.09 8.25
N ILE A 286 2.23 -8.40 7.91
CA ILE A 286 1.01 -9.02 7.37
C ILE A 286 1.31 -9.72 6.06
N VAL A 287 2.00 -9.05 5.12
CA VAL A 287 2.36 -9.62 3.81
C VAL A 287 3.25 -10.86 3.95
N LEU A 288 4.25 -10.84 4.83
CA LEU A 288 5.11 -12.00 5.09
C LEU A 288 4.31 -13.19 5.65
N LEU A 289 3.36 -12.92 6.56
CA LEU A 289 2.48 -13.95 7.11
C LEU A 289 1.60 -14.59 6.03
N VAL A 290 0.95 -13.78 5.18
CA VAL A 290 0.11 -14.32 4.10
C VAL A 290 0.93 -14.93 2.96
N ALA A 291 2.17 -14.50 2.74
CA ALA A 291 3.10 -15.13 1.81
C ALA A 291 3.49 -16.53 2.28
N PHE A 292 3.81 -16.68 3.57
CA PHE A 292 4.07 -17.99 4.17
C PHE A 292 2.85 -18.91 4.05
N ALA A 293 1.66 -18.40 4.35
CA ALA A 293 0.40 -19.13 4.17
C ALA A 293 0.16 -19.55 2.71
N SER A 294 0.45 -18.65 1.75
CA SER A 294 0.28 -18.89 0.31
C SER A 294 1.25 -19.94 -0.25
N CYS A 295 2.39 -20.18 0.42
CA CYS A 295 3.35 -21.22 0.03
C CYS A 295 2.74 -22.62 0.06
N PHE A 296 1.80 -22.88 0.99
CA PHE A 296 1.21 -24.21 1.17
C PHE A 296 0.44 -24.68 -0.05
N SER A 297 -0.24 -23.80 -0.78
CA SER A 297 -1.00 -24.18 -1.97
C SER A 297 -0.15 -24.95 -3.01
N PRO A 298 0.95 -24.36 -3.54
CA PRO A 298 1.83 -25.09 -4.45
C PRO A 298 2.70 -26.12 -3.74
N LEU A 299 3.16 -25.88 -2.50
CA LEU A 299 4.03 -26.80 -1.79
C LEU A 299 3.40 -28.19 -1.65
N SER A 300 2.13 -28.29 -1.27
CA SER A 300 1.41 -29.58 -1.15
C SER A 300 1.23 -30.31 -2.48
N SER A 301 1.25 -29.58 -3.59
CA SER A 301 1.19 -30.17 -4.93
C SER A 301 2.55 -30.75 -5.30
N PHE A 302 3.63 -29.97 -5.13
CA PHE A 302 4.96 -30.35 -5.61
C PHE A 302 5.71 -31.34 -4.73
N ILE A 303 5.51 -31.30 -3.41
CA ILE A 303 6.15 -32.23 -2.45
C ILE A 303 5.74 -33.69 -2.68
N TYR A 304 4.67 -33.91 -3.44
CA TYR A 304 4.09 -35.21 -3.75
C TYR A 304 4.81 -35.96 -4.88
N TYR A 305 5.38 -35.24 -5.86
CA TYR A 305 5.92 -35.85 -7.10
C TYR A 305 7.02 -36.89 -6.89
N PRO A 306 7.99 -36.72 -5.97
CA PRO A 306 9.02 -37.74 -5.75
C PRO A 306 8.46 -39.06 -5.20
N GLY A 307 7.25 -39.06 -4.62
CA GLY A 307 6.69 -40.23 -3.91
C GLY A 307 5.72 -41.09 -4.71
N LEU A 308 5.44 -40.75 -5.97
CA LEU A 308 4.37 -41.39 -6.73
C LEU A 308 4.53 -42.91 -6.85
N THR A 309 5.76 -43.36 -7.13
CA THR A 309 6.13 -44.77 -7.25
C THR A 309 6.03 -45.50 -5.91
N ALA A 310 6.55 -44.90 -4.85
CA ALA A 310 6.50 -45.45 -3.49
C ALA A 310 5.05 -45.62 -3.00
N ILE A 311 4.19 -44.63 -3.24
CA ILE A 311 2.77 -44.66 -2.85
C ILE A 311 2.01 -45.70 -3.65
N ALA A 312 2.24 -45.78 -4.97
CA ALA A 312 1.59 -46.78 -5.82
C ALA A 312 1.89 -48.20 -5.34
N LYS A 313 3.15 -48.45 -4.98
CA LYS A 313 3.61 -49.75 -4.45
C LYS A 313 3.00 -50.06 -3.09
N ASP A 314 3.01 -49.12 -2.15
CA ASP A 314 2.50 -49.33 -0.78
C ASP A 314 0.98 -49.56 -0.75
N LEU A 315 0.22 -48.88 -1.61
CA LEU A 315 -1.23 -49.02 -1.70
C LEU A 315 -1.69 -50.10 -2.68
N ASN A 316 -0.78 -50.89 -3.25
CA ASN A 316 -1.06 -51.92 -4.26
C ASN A 316 -1.95 -51.39 -5.42
N THR A 317 -1.56 -50.25 -6.00
CA THR A 317 -2.31 -49.57 -7.06
C THR A 317 -1.40 -49.20 -8.23
N THR A 318 -1.96 -48.63 -9.29
CA THR A 318 -1.21 -48.25 -10.49
C THR A 318 -0.77 -46.79 -10.44
N LEU A 319 0.34 -46.46 -11.12
CA LEU A 319 0.78 -45.08 -11.30
C LEU A 319 -0.30 -44.21 -11.95
N SER A 320 -1.08 -44.76 -12.88
CA SER A 320 -2.21 -44.05 -13.48
C SER A 320 -3.26 -43.63 -12.44
N LYS A 321 -3.62 -44.53 -11.51
CA LYS A 321 -4.55 -44.20 -10.41
C LYS A 321 -3.95 -43.14 -9.48
N ILE A 322 -2.66 -43.21 -9.16
CA ILE A 322 -1.99 -42.18 -8.35
C ILE A 322 -1.96 -40.83 -9.08
N ASN A 323 -1.69 -40.80 -10.38
CA ASN A 323 -1.73 -39.58 -11.19
C ASN A 323 -3.13 -38.95 -11.21
N LEU A 324 -4.19 -39.75 -11.15
CA LEU A 324 -5.56 -39.24 -10.99
C LEU A 324 -5.72 -38.36 -9.74
N THR A 325 -4.97 -38.63 -8.66
CA THR A 325 -5.00 -37.80 -7.45
C THR A 325 -4.39 -36.41 -7.67
N ILE A 326 -3.45 -36.28 -8.60
CA ILE A 326 -2.87 -34.98 -8.98
C ILE A 326 -3.87 -34.21 -9.83
N THR A 327 -4.47 -34.87 -10.83
CA THR A 327 -5.47 -34.25 -11.71
C THR A 327 -6.70 -33.79 -10.91
N SER A 328 -7.25 -34.63 -10.02
CA SER A 328 -8.38 -34.26 -9.18
C SER A 328 -8.04 -33.14 -8.20
N TYR A 329 -6.82 -33.15 -7.64
CA TYR A 329 -6.31 -32.06 -6.82
C TYR A 329 -6.29 -30.73 -7.60
N MET A 330 -5.84 -30.73 -8.86
CA MET A 330 -5.81 -29.54 -9.72
C MET A 330 -7.21 -29.01 -10.05
N ILE A 331 -8.18 -29.90 -10.29
CA ILE A 331 -9.58 -29.52 -10.54
C ILE A 331 -10.15 -28.80 -9.31
N VAL A 332 -10.01 -29.39 -8.13
CA VAL A 332 -10.47 -28.77 -6.88
C VAL A 332 -9.71 -27.48 -6.58
N SER A 333 -8.42 -27.44 -6.92
CA SER A 333 -7.59 -26.24 -6.83
C SER A 333 -8.15 -25.10 -7.66
N GLY A 334 -8.72 -25.38 -8.85
CA GLY A 334 -9.39 -24.38 -9.68
C GLY A 334 -10.74 -23.92 -9.11
N VAL A 335 -11.56 -24.86 -8.63
CA VAL A 335 -12.95 -24.60 -8.21
C VAL A 335 -13.03 -23.98 -6.81
N ALA A 336 -12.29 -24.50 -5.82
CA ALA A 336 -12.43 -24.09 -4.43
C ALA A 336 -12.21 -22.58 -4.20
N PRO A 337 -11.23 -21.91 -4.86
CA PRO A 337 -11.05 -20.47 -4.73
C PRO A 337 -12.25 -19.65 -5.18
N THR A 338 -13.08 -20.14 -6.11
CA THR A 338 -14.29 -19.41 -6.55
C THR A 338 -15.33 -19.29 -5.43
N ILE A 339 -15.36 -20.28 -4.54
CA ILE A 339 -16.25 -20.31 -3.38
C ILE A 339 -15.63 -19.50 -2.24
N PHE A 340 -14.40 -19.84 -1.84
CA PHE A 340 -13.75 -19.24 -0.69
C PHE A 340 -13.33 -17.78 -0.93
N GLY A 341 -12.99 -17.39 -2.17
CA GLY A 341 -12.71 -16.01 -2.55
C GLY A 341 -13.95 -15.12 -2.43
N SER A 342 -15.09 -15.57 -2.97
CA SER A 342 -16.37 -14.86 -2.80
C SER A 342 -16.79 -14.78 -1.33
N MET A 343 -16.56 -15.84 -0.56
CA MET A 343 -16.87 -15.84 0.87
C MET A 343 -15.98 -14.85 1.62
N ALA A 344 -14.71 -14.73 1.27
CA ALA A 344 -13.79 -13.80 1.92
C ALA A 344 -14.09 -12.33 1.59
N ASP A 345 -14.59 -12.05 0.39
CA ASP A 345 -15.06 -10.72 0.01
C ASP A 345 -16.33 -10.31 0.76
N GLN A 346 -17.06 -11.25 1.39
CA GLN A 346 -18.29 -10.96 2.15
C GLN A 346 -18.09 -11.00 3.67
N VAL A 347 -17.46 -12.07 4.18
CA VAL A 347 -17.33 -12.38 5.60
C VAL A 347 -16.00 -11.88 6.18
N GLY A 348 -15.03 -11.53 5.33
CA GLY A 348 -13.71 -11.04 5.72
C GLY A 348 -12.60 -12.03 5.41
N ARG A 349 -11.35 -11.56 5.40
CA ARG A 349 -10.19 -12.37 5.01
C ARG A 349 -9.86 -13.40 6.08
N ARG A 350 -9.88 -12.98 7.34
CA ARG A 350 -9.36 -13.78 8.46
C ARG A 350 -10.20 -15.04 8.74
N PRO A 351 -11.55 -14.98 8.85
CA PRO A 351 -12.35 -16.18 9.11
C PRO A 351 -12.18 -17.25 8.03
N VAL A 352 -12.04 -16.82 6.76
CA VAL A 352 -11.84 -17.74 5.65
C VAL A 352 -10.46 -18.41 5.71
N TYR A 353 -9.39 -17.65 6.02
CA TYR A 353 -8.08 -18.26 6.26
C TYR A 353 -8.11 -19.33 7.36
N LEU A 354 -8.79 -19.07 8.48
CA LEU A 354 -8.91 -20.03 9.58
C LEU A 354 -9.66 -21.29 9.17
N LEU A 355 -10.80 -21.15 8.47
CA LEU A 355 -11.58 -22.29 7.98
C LEU A 355 -10.75 -23.15 7.01
N MET A 356 -10.07 -22.49 6.08
CA MET A 356 -9.26 -23.15 5.05
C MET A 356 -8.08 -23.91 5.65
N PHE A 357 -7.32 -23.30 6.55
CA PHE A 357 -6.21 -23.99 7.21
C PHE A 357 -6.68 -25.08 8.17
N LEU A 358 -7.83 -24.94 8.83
CA LEU A 358 -8.43 -26.02 9.61
C LEU A 358 -8.74 -27.22 8.70
N LEU A 359 -9.43 -27.00 7.58
CA LEU A 359 -9.71 -28.04 6.60
C LEU A 359 -8.42 -28.69 6.07
N TYR A 360 -7.42 -27.87 5.75
CA TYR A 360 -6.13 -28.31 5.27
C TYR A 360 -5.40 -29.21 6.29
N VAL A 361 -5.35 -28.82 7.56
CA VAL A 361 -4.70 -29.60 8.62
C VAL A 361 -5.42 -30.94 8.82
N LEU A 362 -6.75 -30.93 8.91
CA LEU A 362 -7.54 -32.15 9.06
C LEU A 362 -7.35 -33.10 7.88
N ALA A 363 -7.33 -32.58 6.65
CA ALA A 363 -7.06 -33.37 5.47
C ALA A 363 -5.65 -33.98 5.48
N ASN A 364 -4.62 -33.24 5.89
CA ASN A 364 -3.25 -33.74 5.98
C ASN A 364 -3.06 -34.79 7.09
N VAL A 365 -3.69 -34.61 8.26
CA VAL A 365 -3.72 -35.63 9.32
C VAL A 365 -4.39 -36.90 8.79
N GLY A 366 -5.53 -36.75 8.10
CA GLY A 366 -6.18 -37.84 7.41
C GLY A 366 -5.23 -38.55 6.44
N LEU A 367 -4.57 -37.81 5.54
CA LEU A 367 -3.64 -38.33 4.53
C LEU A 367 -2.45 -39.10 5.13
N ALA A 368 -1.89 -38.59 6.23
CA ALA A 368 -0.78 -39.25 6.92
C ALA A 368 -1.16 -40.63 7.47
N LEU A 369 -2.44 -40.84 7.78
CA LEU A 369 -2.97 -42.08 8.35
C LEU A 369 -3.59 -43.03 7.29
N GLN A 370 -3.49 -42.71 6.00
CA GLN A 370 -4.17 -43.52 4.97
C GLN A 370 -3.44 -44.80 4.59
N SER A 371 -4.24 -45.84 4.36
CA SER A 371 -3.86 -47.14 3.80
C SER A 371 -4.74 -47.53 2.59
N SER A 372 -5.60 -46.63 2.14
CA SER A 372 -6.60 -46.89 1.10
C SER A 372 -6.55 -45.83 -0.01
N TYR A 373 -6.52 -46.28 -1.27
CA TYR A 373 -6.46 -45.39 -2.44
C TYR A 373 -7.69 -44.46 -2.57
N PRO A 374 -8.95 -44.94 -2.48
CA PRO A 374 -10.11 -44.05 -2.54
C PRO A 374 -10.08 -42.95 -1.47
N ALA A 375 -9.68 -43.30 -0.25
CA ALA A 375 -9.57 -42.32 0.84
C ALA A 375 -8.43 -41.32 0.59
N LEU A 376 -7.27 -41.78 0.07
CA LEU A 376 -6.19 -40.90 -0.39
C LEU A 376 -6.69 -39.91 -1.45
N LEU A 377 -7.45 -40.37 -2.45
CA LEU A 377 -8.00 -39.54 -3.52
C LEU A 377 -8.95 -38.46 -2.98
N LEU A 378 -9.90 -38.84 -2.13
CA LEU A 378 -10.86 -37.91 -1.52
C LEU A 378 -10.16 -36.89 -0.61
N LEU A 379 -9.25 -37.34 0.24
CA LEU A 379 -8.54 -36.45 1.16
C LEU A 379 -7.57 -35.51 0.42
N ARG A 380 -7.00 -35.93 -0.71
CA ARG A 380 -6.22 -35.02 -1.59
C ARG A 380 -7.09 -33.90 -2.15
N MET A 381 -8.34 -34.19 -2.52
CA MET A 381 -9.29 -33.16 -2.91
C MET A 381 -9.62 -32.19 -1.76
N PHE A 382 -9.85 -32.70 -0.54
CA PHE A 382 -10.06 -31.83 0.64
C PHE A 382 -8.82 -30.99 0.99
N GLN A 383 -7.62 -31.57 0.88
CA GLN A 383 -6.34 -30.86 1.06
C GLN A 383 -6.23 -29.71 0.05
N SER A 384 -6.60 -29.93 -1.22
CA SER A 384 -6.64 -28.90 -2.25
C SER A 384 -7.61 -27.78 -1.91
N ALA A 385 -8.83 -28.13 -1.47
CA ALA A 385 -9.83 -27.15 -1.07
C ALA A 385 -9.35 -26.25 0.09
N GLY A 386 -8.68 -26.82 1.08
CA GLY A 386 -8.12 -26.08 2.22
C GLY A 386 -6.88 -25.24 1.89
N GLY A 387 -6.13 -25.55 0.82
CA GLY A 387 -4.90 -24.84 0.47
C GLY A 387 -5.07 -23.79 -0.65
N SER A 388 -5.85 -24.09 -1.68
CA SER A 388 -5.80 -23.40 -2.98
C SER A 388 -6.16 -21.91 -2.98
N ALA A 389 -7.13 -21.49 -2.18
CA ALA A 389 -7.57 -20.08 -2.19
C ALA A 389 -6.62 -19.14 -1.43
N THR A 390 -5.64 -19.66 -0.69
CA THR A 390 -4.71 -18.87 0.13
C THR A 390 -3.95 -17.82 -0.68
N ILE A 391 -3.59 -18.15 -1.93
CA ILE A 391 -2.95 -17.22 -2.86
C ILE A 391 -3.92 -16.07 -3.16
N GLY A 392 -5.14 -16.35 -3.62
CA GLY A 392 -6.12 -15.32 -3.97
C GLY A 392 -6.56 -14.45 -2.78
N LEU A 393 -6.61 -15.04 -1.58
CA LEU A 393 -6.81 -14.31 -0.33
C LEU A 393 -5.63 -13.38 -0.03
N GLY A 394 -4.39 -13.83 -0.27
CA GLY A 394 -3.19 -13.03 -0.03
C GLY A 394 -3.14 -11.79 -0.92
N TYR A 395 -3.50 -11.95 -2.19
CA TYR A 395 -3.67 -10.82 -3.12
C TYR A 395 -4.80 -9.89 -2.67
N GLY A 396 -5.89 -10.43 -2.12
CA GLY A 396 -6.96 -9.64 -1.49
C GLY A 396 -6.44 -8.80 -0.32
N VAL A 397 -5.73 -9.42 0.63
CA VAL A 397 -5.12 -8.75 1.79
C VAL A 397 -4.18 -7.62 1.37
N VAL A 398 -3.29 -7.87 0.39
CA VAL A 398 -2.40 -6.82 -0.13
C VAL A 398 -3.21 -5.71 -0.81
N GLY A 399 -4.24 -6.05 -1.60
CA GLY A 399 -5.14 -5.07 -2.20
C GLY A 399 -5.86 -4.20 -1.16
N ASP A 400 -6.24 -4.80 -0.03
CA ASP A 400 -6.98 -4.14 1.04
C ASP A 400 -6.12 -3.15 1.84
N ILE A 401 -4.84 -3.47 2.09
CA ILE A 401 -3.94 -2.66 2.93
C ILE A 401 -2.97 -1.75 2.15
N THR A 402 -2.79 -1.96 0.84
CA THR A 402 -1.82 -1.20 0.02
C THR A 402 -2.48 -0.39 -1.09
N GLU A 403 -1.94 0.80 -1.28
CA GLU A 403 -2.30 1.69 -2.38
C GLU A 403 -1.75 1.19 -3.73
N SER A 404 -2.41 1.54 -4.85
CA SER A 404 -2.01 1.09 -6.19
C SER A 404 -0.55 1.42 -6.55
N SER A 405 -0.01 2.53 -6.05
CA SER A 405 1.38 2.98 -6.30
C SER A 405 2.43 2.05 -5.67
N GLU A 406 2.19 1.57 -4.45
CA GLU A 406 3.09 0.67 -3.71
C GLU A 406 2.68 -0.80 -3.81
N ARG A 407 1.48 -1.12 -4.29
CA ARG A 407 0.92 -2.48 -4.38
C ARG A 407 1.86 -3.45 -5.08
N GLY A 408 2.48 -3.03 -6.18
CA GLY A 408 3.44 -3.85 -6.92
C GLY A 408 4.63 -4.32 -6.08
N ALA A 409 5.07 -3.52 -5.10
CA ALA A 409 6.14 -3.87 -4.17
C ALA A 409 5.72 -5.03 -3.25
N TYR A 410 4.55 -4.90 -2.63
CA TYR A 410 4.04 -5.89 -1.69
C TYR A 410 3.55 -7.17 -2.39
N MET A 411 3.02 -7.08 -3.61
CA MET A 411 2.68 -8.25 -4.43
C MET A 411 3.92 -9.05 -4.82
N GLY A 412 5.07 -8.38 -5.06
CA GLY A 412 6.35 -9.06 -5.27
C GLY A 412 6.76 -9.92 -4.07
N ILE A 413 6.65 -9.36 -2.84
CA ILE A 413 6.95 -10.06 -1.59
C ILE A 413 5.96 -11.21 -1.37
N LEU A 414 4.66 -10.99 -1.60
CA LEU A 414 3.64 -12.03 -1.54
C LEU A 414 3.98 -13.19 -2.47
N GLY A 415 4.43 -12.88 -3.69
CA GLY A 415 4.82 -13.84 -4.72
C GLY A 415 5.97 -14.78 -4.31
N CYS A 416 6.85 -14.37 -3.38
CA CYS A 416 7.93 -15.23 -2.88
C CYS A 416 7.40 -16.58 -2.36
N GLY A 417 6.29 -16.57 -1.62
CA GLY A 417 5.71 -17.78 -1.04
C GLY A 417 5.35 -18.84 -2.08
N PRO A 418 4.34 -18.58 -2.93
CA PRO A 418 3.86 -19.58 -3.89
C PRO A 418 4.88 -19.90 -4.99
N ASN A 419 5.72 -18.94 -5.40
CA ASN A 419 6.62 -19.17 -6.54
C ASN A 419 7.90 -19.92 -6.19
N VAL A 420 8.31 -19.95 -4.91
CA VAL A 420 9.50 -20.72 -4.45
C VAL A 420 9.17 -22.17 -4.11
N ALA A 421 7.92 -22.43 -3.69
CA ALA A 421 7.43 -23.77 -3.36
C ALA A 421 7.71 -24.87 -4.40
N PRO A 422 7.72 -24.62 -5.72
CA PRO A 422 8.02 -25.65 -6.73
C PRO A 422 9.49 -26.10 -6.72
N GLY A 423 10.41 -25.22 -6.34
CA GLY A 423 11.81 -25.57 -6.14
C GLY A 423 12.03 -26.33 -4.83
N LEU A 424 11.30 -25.94 -3.79
CA LEU A 424 11.47 -26.48 -2.43
C LEU A 424 10.72 -27.82 -2.23
N GLY A 425 9.55 -27.97 -2.83
CA GLY A 425 8.64 -29.10 -2.63
C GLY A 425 9.29 -30.44 -2.97
N PRO A 426 9.78 -30.67 -4.20
CA PRO A 426 10.37 -31.95 -4.58
C PRO A 426 11.62 -32.31 -3.75
N VAL A 427 12.41 -31.31 -3.33
CA VAL A 427 13.56 -31.52 -2.44
C VAL A 427 13.10 -32.02 -1.06
N LEU A 428 12.15 -31.34 -0.43
CA LEU A 428 11.59 -31.76 0.86
C LEU A 428 10.90 -33.12 0.74
N GLY A 429 10.15 -33.33 -0.33
CA GLY A 429 9.44 -34.58 -0.61
C GLY A 429 10.41 -35.75 -0.71
N GLY A 430 11.44 -35.63 -1.55
CA GLY A 430 12.46 -36.67 -1.73
C GLY A 430 13.14 -37.05 -0.42
N VAL A 431 13.58 -36.06 0.36
CA VAL A 431 14.23 -36.31 1.67
C VAL A 431 13.29 -36.98 2.67
N LEU A 432 12.03 -36.53 2.77
CA LEU A 432 11.05 -37.11 3.68
C LEU A 432 10.69 -38.55 3.29
N ILE A 433 10.49 -38.80 2.01
CA ILE A 433 10.15 -40.12 1.48
C ILE A 433 11.31 -41.10 1.71
N GLU A 434 12.54 -40.69 1.42
CA GLU A 434 13.73 -41.54 1.59
C GLU A 434 13.98 -41.89 3.06
N LYS A 435 13.87 -40.92 3.98
CA LYS A 435 14.25 -41.12 5.39
C LYS A 435 13.14 -41.60 6.30
N ALA A 436 11.91 -41.18 6.07
CA ALA A 436 10.77 -41.40 6.98
C ALA A 436 9.57 -42.06 6.28
N GLY A 437 9.57 -42.14 4.95
CA GLY A 437 8.46 -42.68 4.16
C GLY A 437 7.42 -41.64 3.76
N TRP A 438 6.62 -41.96 2.74
CA TRP A 438 5.70 -41.02 2.10
C TRP A 438 4.60 -40.45 3.01
N ARG A 439 4.22 -41.17 4.09
CA ARG A 439 3.23 -40.69 5.07
C ARG A 439 3.71 -39.44 5.80
N TRP A 440 5.02 -39.34 6.06
CA TRP A 440 5.62 -38.17 6.72
C TRP A 440 5.63 -36.92 5.86
N THR A 441 5.49 -37.05 4.54
CA THR A 441 5.20 -35.90 3.67
C THR A 441 3.93 -35.19 4.12
N PHE A 442 2.87 -35.92 4.40
CA PHE A 442 1.60 -35.36 4.89
C PHE A 442 1.68 -34.96 6.37
N GLY A 443 2.43 -35.70 7.19
CA GLY A 443 2.71 -35.32 8.58
C GLY A 443 3.42 -33.97 8.70
N PHE A 444 4.45 -33.74 7.87
CA PHE A 444 5.15 -32.47 7.77
C PHE A 444 4.20 -31.33 7.38
N LEU A 445 3.37 -31.54 6.35
CA LEU A 445 2.37 -30.56 5.91
C LEU A 445 1.30 -30.29 6.98
N ALA A 446 0.91 -31.29 7.77
CA ALA A 446 -0.02 -31.11 8.89
C ALA A 446 0.58 -30.21 9.98
N ILE A 447 1.82 -30.47 10.39
CA ILE A 447 2.51 -29.68 11.44
C ILE A 447 2.71 -28.24 10.98
N SER A 448 3.24 -28.06 9.77
CA SER A 448 3.51 -26.73 9.20
C SER A 448 2.22 -25.96 8.85
N GLY A 449 1.16 -26.66 8.43
CA GLY A 449 -0.17 -26.09 8.27
C GLY A 449 -0.81 -25.67 9.61
N ALA A 450 -0.63 -26.47 10.67
CA ALA A 450 -1.10 -26.14 12.02
C ALA A 450 -0.36 -24.92 12.60
N LEU A 451 0.94 -24.82 12.36
CA LEU A 451 1.71 -23.62 12.68
C LEU A 451 1.14 -22.39 11.97
N SER A 452 0.85 -22.49 10.68
CA SER A 452 0.23 -21.41 9.90
C SER A 452 -1.14 -21.02 10.44
N LEU A 453 -1.97 -22.01 10.80
CA LEU A 453 -3.28 -21.79 11.42
C LEU A 453 -3.14 -20.99 12.72
N VAL A 454 -2.19 -21.36 13.59
CA VAL A 454 -1.92 -20.66 14.85
C VAL A 454 -1.43 -19.23 14.59
N LEU A 455 -0.46 -19.05 13.69
CA LEU A 455 0.05 -17.72 13.34
C LEU A 455 -1.05 -16.80 12.79
N ILE A 456 -1.92 -17.31 11.92
CA ILE A 456 -3.07 -16.57 11.40
C ILE A 456 -4.07 -16.26 12.53
N ALA A 457 -4.38 -17.22 13.41
CA ALA A 457 -5.31 -17.02 14.51
C ALA A 457 -4.85 -15.91 15.47
N VAL A 458 -3.54 -15.86 15.74
CA VAL A 458 -2.92 -14.94 16.69
C VAL A 458 -2.61 -13.58 16.05
N LEU A 459 -1.95 -13.55 14.89
CA LEU A 459 -1.30 -12.37 14.35
C LEU A 459 -2.05 -11.68 13.21
N LEU A 460 -2.84 -12.39 12.39
CA LEU A 460 -3.50 -11.79 11.23
C LEU A 460 -4.68 -10.92 11.69
N PRO A 461 -4.65 -9.58 11.48
CA PRO A 461 -5.83 -8.75 11.70
C PRO A 461 -6.85 -8.94 10.58
N GLU A 462 -8.10 -8.53 10.82
CA GLU A 462 -9.05 -8.38 9.73
C GLU A 462 -8.62 -7.22 8.83
N THR A 463 -8.66 -7.44 7.52
CA THR A 463 -8.17 -6.49 6.51
C THR A 463 -9.25 -6.14 5.49
N GLY A 464 -10.33 -6.91 5.38
CA GLY A 464 -11.39 -6.65 4.39
C GLY A 464 -11.96 -5.23 4.53
N ARG A 465 -11.78 -4.40 3.50
CA ARG A 465 -12.16 -2.98 3.53
C ARG A 465 -13.67 -2.76 3.72
N ASN A 466 -14.47 -3.72 3.26
CA ASN A 466 -15.92 -3.74 3.46
C ASN A 466 -16.35 -3.95 4.92
N ILE A 467 -15.43 -4.45 5.76
CA ILE A 467 -15.68 -4.72 7.19
C ILE A 467 -15.03 -3.65 8.06
N VAL A 468 -13.72 -3.41 7.85
CA VAL A 468 -12.91 -2.55 8.74
C VAL A 468 -12.56 -1.18 8.13
N GLY A 469 -13.05 -0.87 6.92
CA GLY A 469 -12.69 0.37 6.21
C GLY A 469 -11.20 0.39 5.87
N ASN A 470 -10.48 1.43 6.31
CA ASN A 470 -9.02 1.51 6.22
C ASN A 470 -8.29 0.81 7.39
N GLY A 471 -9.03 0.11 8.26
CA GLY A 471 -8.56 -0.50 9.51
C GLY A 471 -8.93 0.29 10.77
N SER A 472 -9.65 1.41 10.64
CA SER A 472 -10.08 2.24 11.77
C SER A 472 -11.42 1.81 12.39
N LEU A 473 -12.26 1.07 11.66
CA LEU A 473 -13.57 0.66 12.14
C LEU A 473 -13.48 -0.51 13.14
N PRO A 474 -14.39 -0.60 14.12
CA PRO A 474 -14.38 -1.67 15.11
C PRO A 474 -14.57 -3.05 14.46
N VAL A 475 -13.72 -3.99 14.86
CA VAL A 475 -13.69 -5.34 14.28
C VAL A 475 -14.81 -6.20 14.89
N PRO A 476 -15.63 -6.90 14.07
CA PRO A 476 -16.62 -7.85 14.56
C PRO A 476 -15.98 -9.00 15.35
N ASN A 477 -16.65 -9.53 16.38
CA ASN A 477 -16.07 -10.53 17.29
C ASN A 477 -15.51 -11.79 16.59
N LEU A 478 -16.16 -12.27 15.52
CA LEU A 478 -15.70 -13.41 14.72
C LEU A 478 -14.40 -13.12 13.94
N ASN A 479 -14.13 -11.85 13.68
CA ASN A 479 -13.01 -11.37 12.88
C ASN A 479 -11.85 -10.84 13.75
N LYS A 480 -12.01 -10.77 15.07
CA LYS A 480 -10.95 -10.33 16.00
C LYS A 480 -9.82 -11.35 16.09
N SER A 481 -8.57 -10.89 15.99
CA SER A 481 -7.39 -11.72 16.29
C SER A 481 -7.28 -12.00 17.80
N ILE A 482 -6.61 -13.08 18.18
CA ILE A 482 -6.43 -13.43 19.60
C ILE A 482 -5.67 -12.32 20.34
N VAL A 483 -4.67 -11.70 19.68
CA VAL A 483 -3.93 -10.55 20.24
C VAL A 483 -4.86 -9.37 20.52
N LEU A 484 -5.79 -9.07 19.61
CA LEU A 484 -6.73 -7.97 19.78
C LEU A 484 -7.74 -8.26 20.92
N LEU A 485 -8.24 -9.50 21.00
CA LEU A 485 -9.08 -9.95 22.11
C LEU A 485 -8.35 -9.87 23.47
N TRP A 486 -7.07 -10.21 23.50
CA TRP A 486 -6.24 -10.13 24.69
C TRP A 486 -6.02 -8.67 25.10
N ARG A 487 -5.65 -7.78 24.15
CA ARG A 487 -5.47 -6.34 24.40
C ARG A 487 -6.73 -5.67 24.94
N GLU A 488 -7.90 -5.96 24.36
CA GLU A 488 -9.20 -5.44 24.84
C GLU A 488 -9.54 -5.93 26.26
N LYS A 489 -9.26 -7.20 26.58
CA LYS A 489 -9.47 -7.74 27.95
C LYS A 489 -8.53 -7.09 28.97
N THR A 490 -7.28 -6.81 28.58
CA THR A 490 -6.29 -6.15 29.45
C THR A 490 -6.63 -4.67 29.66
N GLN A 491 -7.08 -3.94 28.61
CA GLN A 491 -7.52 -2.55 28.73
C GLN A 491 -8.83 -2.38 29.52
N LYS A 492 -9.79 -3.30 29.40
CA LYS A 492 -11.02 -3.31 30.22
C LYS A 492 -10.76 -3.50 31.73
N LYS A 493 -9.59 -4.01 32.12
CA LYS A 493 -9.17 -4.10 33.53
C LYS A 493 -8.51 -2.81 34.05
N ALA A 494 -8.12 -1.87 33.19
CA ALA A 494 -7.35 -0.69 33.55
C ALA A 494 -8.18 0.61 33.66
N THR A 495 -9.41 0.67 33.13
CA THR A 495 -10.28 1.86 33.25
C THR A 495 -11.75 1.52 32.98
N PRO A 496 -12.73 1.93 33.81
CA PRO A 496 -14.13 1.89 33.45
C PRO A 496 -14.46 3.06 32.49
N LEU A 497 -14.88 2.76 31.27
CA LEU A 497 -15.22 3.75 30.25
C LEU A 497 -16.51 4.52 30.59
N PRO A 498 -16.60 5.84 30.30
CA PRO A 498 -17.85 6.60 30.42
C PRO A 498 -18.91 6.09 29.43
N GLN A 499 -20.14 5.98 29.91
CA GLN A 499 -21.32 5.61 29.12
C GLN A 499 -21.70 6.77 28.16
N GLY A 500 -21.15 6.76 26.95
CA GLY A 500 -21.50 7.74 25.92
C GLY A 500 -21.21 7.32 24.48
N CYS A 501 -20.16 6.52 24.24
CA CYS A 501 -19.84 5.99 22.91
C CYS A 501 -20.25 4.52 22.78
N ARG A 502 -21.56 4.24 22.80
CA ARG A 502 -22.10 3.02 22.19
C ARG A 502 -22.64 3.41 20.81
N ILE A 503 -21.77 3.41 19.81
CA ILE A 503 -22.26 3.10 18.45
C ILE A 503 -22.60 1.62 18.52
N ASP A 504 -23.87 1.30 18.36
CA ASP A 504 -24.39 -0.03 18.62
C ASP A 504 -23.63 -1.09 17.80
N ALA A 505 -22.92 -1.96 18.50
CA ALA A 505 -22.37 -3.21 17.95
C ALA A 505 -23.44 -4.06 17.23
N SER A 506 -24.73 -3.73 17.43
CA SER A 506 -25.89 -4.29 16.74
C SER A 506 -25.88 -4.01 15.22
N GLU A 507 -25.47 -2.83 14.76
CA GLU A 507 -25.47 -2.49 13.32
C GLU A 507 -24.34 -3.19 12.53
N SER A 508 -23.16 -3.32 13.13
CA SER A 508 -22.02 -4.01 12.52
C SER A 508 -22.25 -5.53 12.45
N VAL A 509 -22.98 -6.08 13.42
CA VAL A 509 -23.44 -7.48 13.43
C VAL A 509 -24.60 -7.71 12.45
N ALA A 510 -25.50 -6.73 12.29
CA ALA A 510 -26.60 -6.80 11.32
C ALA A 510 -26.14 -6.84 9.85
N ARG A 511 -24.97 -6.28 9.51
CA ARG A 511 -24.38 -6.41 8.16
C ARG A 511 -23.79 -7.79 7.88
N ILE A 512 -23.41 -8.56 8.92
CA ILE A 512 -22.83 -9.91 8.79
C ILE A 512 -23.93 -10.98 8.71
N THR A 513 -25.09 -10.73 9.31
CA THR A 513 -26.20 -11.71 9.36
C THR A 513 -26.91 -11.93 8.04
N THR A 514 -26.74 -11.06 7.03
CA THR A 514 -27.19 -11.33 5.65
C THR A 514 -26.06 -11.96 4.84
N MET A 515 -25.59 -13.15 5.22
CA MET A 515 -24.71 -13.95 4.36
C MET A 515 -25.45 -14.24 3.05
N ARG A 516 -25.09 -13.55 1.96
CA ARG A 516 -25.49 -13.98 0.62
C ARG A 516 -24.73 -15.27 0.33
N ILE A 517 -25.41 -16.25 -0.26
CA ILE A 517 -24.77 -17.50 -0.68
C ILE A 517 -23.55 -17.14 -1.54
N PRO A 518 -22.34 -17.69 -1.27
CA PRO A 518 -21.16 -17.43 -2.07
C PRO A 518 -21.48 -17.70 -3.55
N ASN A 519 -21.18 -16.74 -4.42
CA ASN A 519 -21.55 -16.83 -5.83
C ASN A 519 -20.35 -17.28 -6.67
N PRO A 520 -20.15 -18.60 -6.90
CA PRO A 520 -19.02 -19.11 -7.68
C PRO A 520 -19.05 -18.60 -9.14
N LEU A 521 -20.23 -18.30 -9.68
CA LEU A 521 -20.40 -17.75 -11.03
C LEU A 521 -19.85 -16.31 -11.14
N GLY A 522 -19.69 -15.60 -10.02
CA GLY A 522 -19.05 -14.29 -9.99
C GLY A 522 -17.62 -14.31 -10.55
N SER A 523 -16.87 -15.38 -10.28
CA SER A 523 -15.51 -15.57 -10.82
C SER A 523 -15.54 -15.79 -12.34
N VAL A 524 -16.48 -16.61 -12.82
CA VAL A 524 -16.67 -16.85 -14.27
C VAL A 524 -17.07 -15.56 -14.98
N HIS A 525 -17.93 -14.75 -14.37
CA HIS A 525 -18.33 -13.47 -14.92
C HIS A 525 -17.15 -12.49 -15.04
N ILE A 526 -16.25 -12.42 -14.04
CA ILE A 526 -15.03 -11.59 -14.13
C ILE A 526 -14.15 -12.04 -15.30
N PHE A 527 -14.00 -13.34 -15.53
CA PHE A 527 -13.25 -13.83 -16.68
C PHE A 527 -13.87 -13.38 -18.02
N LEU A 528 -15.20 -13.38 -18.14
CA LEU A 528 -15.91 -12.96 -19.36
C LEU A 528 -15.88 -11.44 -19.61
N GLN A 529 -15.36 -10.64 -18.68
CA GLN A 529 -15.18 -9.21 -18.88
C GLN A 529 -14.01 -8.93 -19.83
N ARG A 530 -14.26 -8.05 -20.79
CA ARG A 530 -13.36 -7.78 -21.93
C ARG A 530 -11.97 -7.32 -21.49
N GLU A 531 -11.88 -6.54 -20.42
CA GLU A 531 -10.64 -6.01 -19.87
C GLU A 531 -9.87 -7.01 -19.00
N SER A 532 -10.56 -7.97 -18.38
CA SER A 532 -9.95 -8.96 -17.47
C SER A 532 -9.46 -10.20 -18.22
N ALA A 533 -10.17 -10.61 -19.28
CA ALA A 533 -9.87 -11.81 -20.04
C ALA A 533 -8.42 -11.86 -20.58
N PRO A 534 -7.85 -10.80 -21.19
CA PRO A 534 -6.48 -10.84 -21.70
C PRO A 534 -5.45 -11.05 -20.58
N VAL A 535 -5.64 -10.41 -19.43
CA VAL A 535 -4.74 -10.51 -18.26
C VAL A 535 -4.77 -11.92 -17.67
N ILE A 536 -5.96 -12.48 -17.52
CA ILE A 536 -6.16 -13.83 -17.01
C ILE A 536 -5.59 -14.86 -18.00
N LEU A 537 -5.76 -14.66 -19.31
CA LEU A 537 -5.24 -15.56 -20.32
C LEU A 537 -3.70 -15.57 -20.38
N ILE A 538 -3.04 -14.41 -20.24
CA ILE A 538 -1.57 -14.33 -20.11
C ILE A 538 -1.10 -15.20 -18.94
N ASN A 539 -1.69 -15.01 -17.75
CA ASN A 539 -1.30 -15.80 -16.58
C ASN A 539 -1.55 -17.30 -16.81
N GLY A 540 -2.69 -17.63 -17.40
CA GLY A 540 -3.11 -18.99 -17.67
C GLY A 540 -2.16 -19.77 -18.58
N VAL A 541 -1.78 -19.22 -19.74
CA VAL A 541 -0.86 -19.90 -20.67
C VAL A 541 0.55 -20.06 -20.07
N PHE A 542 1.04 -19.05 -19.34
CA PHE A 542 2.34 -19.16 -18.67
C PHE A 542 2.32 -20.20 -17.55
N TYR A 543 1.23 -20.27 -16.77
CA TYR A 543 1.07 -21.28 -15.74
C TYR A 543 0.96 -22.69 -16.33
N SER A 544 0.34 -22.81 -17.49
CA SER A 544 0.21 -24.08 -18.21
C SER A 544 1.56 -24.60 -18.72
N ALA A 545 2.35 -23.75 -19.40
CA ALA A 545 3.72 -24.08 -19.81
C ALA A 545 4.62 -24.42 -18.61
N TYR A 546 4.46 -23.66 -17.53
CA TYR A 546 5.13 -23.92 -16.26
C TYR A 546 4.81 -25.31 -15.70
N CYS A 547 3.53 -25.70 -15.63
CA CYS A 547 3.12 -27.02 -15.15
C CYS A 547 3.70 -28.15 -16.01
N CYS A 548 3.73 -27.99 -17.34
CA CYS A 548 4.32 -28.98 -18.24
C CYS A 548 5.83 -29.15 -18.02
N LEU A 549 6.55 -28.03 -17.88
CA LEU A 549 7.98 -28.03 -17.58
C LEU A 549 8.26 -28.73 -16.26
N GLN A 550 7.52 -28.41 -15.20
CA GLN A 550 7.76 -29.00 -13.88
C GLN A 550 7.36 -30.47 -13.80
N ALA A 551 6.23 -30.87 -14.39
CA ALA A 551 5.75 -32.23 -14.31
C ALA A 551 6.64 -33.23 -15.07
N SER A 552 7.29 -32.80 -16.15
CA SER A 552 8.19 -33.65 -16.93
C SER A 552 9.66 -33.56 -16.52
N LEU A 553 10.03 -32.61 -15.64
CA LEU A 553 11.42 -32.36 -15.31
C LEU A 553 12.17 -33.59 -14.78
N SER A 554 11.64 -34.22 -13.71
CA SER A 554 12.28 -35.41 -13.13
C SER A 554 12.34 -36.58 -14.10
N SER A 555 11.26 -36.86 -14.81
CA SER A 555 11.20 -38.02 -15.72
C SER A 555 12.16 -37.86 -16.89
N LEU A 556 12.28 -36.65 -17.45
CA LEU A 556 13.22 -36.36 -18.53
C LEU A 556 14.67 -36.46 -18.06
N PHE A 557 15.02 -35.93 -16.89
CA PHE A 557 16.40 -36.02 -16.41
C PHE A 557 16.81 -37.43 -15.98
N ILE A 558 15.88 -38.23 -15.45
CA ILE A 558 16.14 -39.64 -15.16
C ILE A 558 16.34 -40.43 -16.46
N SER A 559 15.46 -40.23 -17.45
CA SER A 559 15.52 -41.00 -18.71
C SER A 559 16.68 -40.61 -19.62
N ILE A 560 16.98 -39.31 -19.76
CA ILE A 560 18.02 -38.79 -20.66
C ILE A 560 19.41 -38.84 -20.01
N TYR A 561 19.53 -38.45 -18.74
CA TYR A 561 20.83 -38.31 -18.05
C TYR A 561 21.12 -39.39 -17.00
N GLY A 562 20.19 -40.31 -16.72
CA GLY A 562 20.40 -41.40 -15.77
C GLY A 562 20.48 -40.96 -14.30
N TYR A 563 19.85 -39.84 -13.94
CA TYR A 563 19.90 -39.30 -12.57
C TYR A 563 19.15 -40.20 -11.57
N ARG A 564 19.61 -40.23 -10.32
CA ARG A 564 18.96 -40.94 -9.21
C ARG A 564 17.83 -40.11 -8.60
N GLU A 565 16.95 -40.72 -7.79
CA GLU A 565 15.77 -40.04 -7.22
C GLU A 565 16.11 -38.77 -6.42
N LEU A 566 17.17 -38.79 -5.60
CA LEU A 566 17.62 -37.60 -4.86
C LEU A 566 18.09 -36.48 -5.82
N GLN A 567 18.85 -36.85 -6.86
CA GLN A 567 19.31 -35.90 -7.88
C GLN A 567 18.12 -35.32 -8.67
N ALA A 568 17.10 -36.14 -8.95
CA ALA A 568 15.88 -35.73 -9.62
C ALA A 568 15.02 -34.75 -8.78
N GLY A 569 15.22 -34.68 -7.46
CA GLY A 569 14.66 -33.62 -6.62
C GLY A 569 15.49 -32.33 -6.63
N LEU A 570 16.83 -32.44 -6.66
CA LEU A 570 17.74 -31.27 -6.62
C LEU A 570 17.66 -30.40 -7.90
N ILE A 571 17.31 -30.99 -9.04
CA ILE A 571 17.19 -30.26 -10.32
C ILE A 571 16.07 -29.21 -10.35
N TYR A 572 15.16 -29.18 -9.36
CA TYR A 572 14.14 -28.13 -9.25
C TYR A 572 14.67 -26.84 -8.61
N ILE A 573 15.83 -26.89 -7.93
CA ILE A 573 16.40 -25.76 -7.20
C ILE A 573 16.67 -24.56 -8.10
N PRO A 574 17.29 -24.68 -9.30
CA PRO A 574 17.58 -23.54 -10.16
C PRO A 574 16.32 -22.73 -10.52
N PHE A 575 15.21 -23.42 -10.81
CA PHE A 575 13.92 -22.78 -11.04
C PHE A 575 13.46 -22.01 -9.80
N GLY A 576 13.48 -22.64 -8.63
CA GLY A 576 13.10 -22.01 -7.35
C GLY A 576 13.96 -20.80 -6.98
N VAL A 577 15.26 -20.85 -7.24
CA VAL A 577 16.19 -19.72 -7.04
C VAL A 577 15.86 -18.58 -8.00
N GLY A 578 15.56 -18.90 -9.26
CA GLY A 578 15.07 -17.93 -10.25
C GLY A 578 13.81 -17.21 -9.76
N CYS A 579 12.82 -17.97 -9.27
CA CYS A 579 11.60 -17.42 -8.68
C CYS A 579 11.86 -16.54 -7.45
N PHE A 580 12.77 -16.95 -6.55
CA PHE A 580 13.10 -16.19 -5.35
C PHE A 580 13.72 -14.83 -5.70
N VAL A 581 14.78 -14.84 -6.53
CA VAL A 581 15.46 -13.62 -6.98
C VAL A 581 14.48 -12.70 -7.72
N ALA A 582 13.68 -13.27 -8.62
CA ALA A 582 12.69 -12.51 -9.36
C ALA A 582 11.59 -11.91 -8.50
N SER A 583 11.15 -12.60 -7.44
CA SER A 583 10.15 -12.05 -6.51
C SER A 583 10.68 -10.82 -5.75
N LEU A 584 11.96 -10.81 -5.38
CA LEU A 584 12.63 -9.64 -4.79
C LEU A 584 12.77 -8.49 -5.79
N LEU A 585 13.14 -8.80 -7.04
CA LEU A 585 13.27 -7.81 -8.12
C LEU A 585 11.91 -7.27 -8.60
N SER A 586 10.85 -8.07 -8.47
CA SER A 586 9.48 -7.73 -8.85
C SER A 586 9.06 -6.41 -8.23
N ARG A 587 9.45 -6.15 -6.96
CA ARG A 587 9.19 -4.87 -6.30
C ARG A 587 9.73 -3.69 -7.10
N ASN A 588 11.00 -3.75 -7.48
CA ASN A 588 11.67 -2.64 -8.14
C ASN A 588 11.11 -2.42 -9.55
N ILE A 589 10.92 -3.50 -10.31
CA ILE A 589 10.42 -3.45 -11.69
C ILE A 589 9.00 -2.89 -11.75
N LEU A 590 8.07 -3.45 -10.96
CA LEU A 590 6.66 -3.03 -11.01
C LEU A 590 6.45 -1.61 -10.46
N THR A 591 7.24 -1.20 -9.47
CA THR A 591 7.18 0.17 -8.92
C THR A 591 7.79 1.17 -9.91
N HIS A 592 8.91 0.83 -10.55
CA HIS A 592 9.54 1.66 -11.56
C HIS A 592 8.63 1.84 -12.78
N ASP A 593 8.03 0.76 -13.29
CA ASP A 593 7.11 0.83 -14.43
C ASP A 593 5.89 1.72 -14.13
N TYR A 594 5.34 1.62 -12.90
CA TYR A 594 4.23 2.47 -12.46
C TYR A 594 4.64 3.95 -12.38
N ARG A 595 5.76 4.26 -11.72
CA ARG A 595 6.28 5.64 -11.58
C ARG A 595 6.61 6.26 -12.92
N TYR A 596 7.23 5.51 -13.82
CA TYR A 596 7.56 5.98 -15.16
C TYR A 596 6.30 6.43 -15.93
N VAL A 597 5.24 5.64 -15.87
CA VAL A 597 3.98 5.99 -16.54
C VAL A 597 3.27 7.15 -15.84
N ALA A 598 3.32 7.24 -14.52
CA ALA A 598 2.78 8.38 -13.77
C ALA A 598 3.45 9.70 -14.19
N VAL A 599 4.79 9.74 -14.20
CA VAL A 599 5.57 10.91 -14.61
C VAL A 599 5.29 11.31 -16.06
N ARG A 600 5.24 10.33 -16.98
CA ARG A 600 4.98 10.60 -18.40
C ARG A 600 3.60 11.20 -18.67
N HIS A 601 2.61 10.88 -17.83
CA HIS A 601 1.25 11.40 -17.95
C HIS A 601 1.00 12.62 -17.05
N GLY A 602 2.02 13.16 -16.37
CA GLY A 602 1.87 14.30 -15.48
C GLY A 602 0.99 14.03 -14.25
N LEU A 603 0.85 12.76 -13.86
CA LEU A 603 0.02 12.33 -12.73
C LEU A 603 0.89 12.16 -11.46
N PRO A 604 0.34 12.47 -10.26
CA PRO A 604 1.07 12.29 -9.01
C PRO A 604 1.53 10.85 -8.84
N THR A 605 2.75 10.66 -8.33
CA THR A 605 3.31 9.32 -8.05
C THR A 605 2.71 8.67 -6.80
N SER A 606 2.01 9.44 -5.96
CA SER A 606 1.29 8.99 -4.76
C SER A 606 -0.23 9.04 -5.00
N SER A 607 -0.94 7.96 -4.68
CA SER A 607 -2.39 7.86 -4.87
C SER A 607 -3.22 8.60 -3.81
N ALA A 608 -2.58 9.05 -2.74
CA ALA A 608 -3.19 9.89 -1.70
C ALA A 608 -3.66 11.26 -2.24
N GLU A 609 -3.12 11.71 -3.37
CA GLU A 609 -3.45 12.99 -4.03
C GLU A 609 -4.36 12.84 -5.25
N THR A 610 -4.70 11.62 -5.68
CA THR A 610 -5.47 11.43 -6.92
C THR A 610 -6.98 11.34 -6.64
N SER A 611 -7.72 12.30 -7.20
CA SER A 611 -9.19 12.24 -7.33
C SER A 611 -9.61 10.94 -8.02
N GLU A 612 -10.80 10.43 -7.73
CA GLU A 612 -11.37 9.23 -8.37
C GLU A 612 -11.33 9.33 -9.91
N SER A 613 -11.59 10.54 -10.44
CA SER A 613 -11.43 10.90 -11.86
C SER A 613 -10.00 10.68 -12.39
N GLN A 614 -8.97 11.02 -11.60
CA GLN A 614 -7.56 10.84 -11.97
C GLN A 614 -7.12 9.36 -11.85
N ARG A 615 -7.69 8.58 -10.92
CA ARG A 615 -7.46 7.12 -10.81
C ARG A 615 -8.04 6.34 -12.01
N LEU A 616 -9.15 6.82 -12.56
CA LEU A 616 -9.76 6.30 -13.78
C LEU A 616 -9.03 6.77 -15.05
N ALA A 617 -8.45 7.97 -15.02
CA ALA A 617 -7.63 8.48 -16.12
C ALA A 617 -6.26 7.81 -16.22
N PHE A 618 -5.70 7.29 -15.10
CA PHE A 618 -4.39 6.65 -15.06
C PHE A 618 -4.32 5.39 -15.95
N PRO A 619 -3.38 5.31 -16.91
CA PRO A 619 -3.25 4.18 -17.83
C PRO A 619 -2.57 2.98 -17.17
N ILE A 620 -3.32 2.28 -16.32
CA ILE A 620 -2.88 1.13 -15.52
C ILE A 620 -2.41 -0.07 -16.37
N PHE A 621 -3.03 -0.33 -17.52
CA PHE A 621 -2.62 -1.39 -18.44
C PHE A 621 -1.22 -1.11 -18.99
N HIS A 622 -0.94 0.15 -19.34
CA HIS A 622 0.39 0.54 -19.81
C HIS A 622 1.43 0.42 -18.72
N ALA A 623 1.09 0.83 -17.49
CA ALA A 623 1.98 0.70 -16.33
C ALA A 623 2.30 -0.77 -16.02
N ARG A 624 1.29 -1.63 -15.85
CA ARG A 624 1.50 -3.01 -15.40
C ARG A 624 1.99 -3.97 -16.48
N LEU A 625 1.69 -3.68 -17.75
CA LEU A 625 2.16 -4.53 -18.85
C LEU A 625 3.47 -4.03 -19.46
N ARG A 626 4.06 -2.90 -19.03
CA ARG A 626 5.28 -2.32 -19.61
C ARG A 626 6.42 -3.34 -19.71
N SER A 627 6.76 -3.97 -18.60
CA SER A 627 7.84 -4.96 -18.51
C SER A 627 7.65 -6.22 -19.35
N MET A 628 6.43 -6.49 -19.83
CA MET A 628 6.14 -7.65 -20.69
C MET A 628 6.95 -7.64 -21.99
N THR A 629 7.36 -6.47 -22.50
CA THR A 629 8.14 -6.40 -23.76
C THR A 629 9.48 -7.10 -23.68
N TYR A 630 10.10 -7.17 -22.50
CA TYR A 630 11.37 -7.87 -22.31
C TYR A 630 11.21 -9.18 -21.52
N LEU A 631 10.17 -9.32 -20.67
CA LEU A 631 9.92 -10.57 -19.93
C LEU A 631 9.38 -11.70 -20.82
N LEU A 632 8.57 -11.37 -21.85
CA LEU A 632 8.12 -12.37 -22.82
C LEU A 632 9.29 -13.01 -23.56
N PRO A 633 10.19 -12.28 -24.26
CA PRO A 633 11.32 -12.93 -24.92
C PRO A 633 12.26 -13.65 -23.92
N LEU A 634 12.46 -13.10 -22.72
CA LEU A 634 13.28 -13.73 -21.67
C LEU A 634 12.70 -15.04 -21.14
N SER A 635 11.39 -15.28 -21.26
CA SER A 635 10.77 -16.56 -20.88
C SER A 635 10.65 -17.52 -22.05
N ILE A 636 10.28 -17.02 -23.24
CA ILE A 636 10.00 -17.83 -24.41
C ILE A 636 11.27 -18.38 -25.07
N PHE A 637 12.34 -17.59 -25.21
CA PHE A 637 13.58 -18.10 -25.83
C PHE A 637 14.25 -19.20 -24.99
N PRO A 638 14.36 -19.07 -23.66
CA PRO A 638 14.87 -20.18 -22.85
C PRO A 638 13.96 -21.41 -22.86
N LEU A 639 12.64 -21.23 -22.91
CA LEU A 639 11.69 -22.36 -23.02
C LEU A 639 11.84 -23.12 -24.34
N LEU A 640 12.03 -22.39 -25.45
CA LEU A 640 12.36 -22.98 -26.75
C LEU A 640 13.68 -23.75 -26.68
N ALA A 641 14.73 -23.11 -26.17
CA ALA A 641 16.05 -23.72 -26.05
C ALA A 641 16.02 -24.98 -25.16
N TYR A 642 15.22 -24.98 -24.09
CA TYR A 642 15.09 -26.10 -23.16
C TYR A 642 14.69 -27.40 -23.87
N GLY A 643 13.68 -27.35 -24.75
CA GLY A 643 13.23 -28.51 -25.51
C GLY A 643 14.32 -29.11 -26.39
N TRP A 644 15.01 -28.26 -27.15
CA TRP A 644 16.05 -28.71 -28.10
C TRP A 644 17.32 -29.19 -27.39
N VAL A 645 17.69 -28.55 -26.28
CA VAL A 645 18.82 -28.98 -25.45
C VAL A 645 18.62 -30.39 -24.91
N LEU A 646 17.38 -30.72 -24.51
CA LEU A 646 17.02 -32.08 -24.09
C LEU A 646 16.96 -33.07 -25.26
N GLU A 647 16.37 -32.67 -26.39
CA GLU A 647 16.32 -33.49 -27.61
C GLU A 647 17.72 -33.91 -28.08
N TYR A 648 18.69 -32.99 -28.07
CA TYR A 648 20.08 -33.27 -28.45
C TYR A 648 20.95 -33.82 -27.31
N HIS A 649 20.37 -34.11 -26.15
CA HIS A 649 21.06 -34.71 -25.00
C HIS A 649 22.32 -33.91 -24.57
N LEU A 650 22.27 -32.57 -24.69
CA LEU A 650 23.40 -31.70 -24.34
C LEU A 650 23.64 -31.70 -22.83
N HIS A 651 24.76 -31.11 -22.39
CA HIS A 651 25.17 -31.14 -20.99
C HIS A 651 24.06 -30.65 -20.02
N PRO A 652 23.78 -31.36 -18.91
CA PRO A 652 22.64 -31.10 -18.03
C PRO A 652 22.69 -29.75 -17.31
N SER A 653 23.83 -29.05 -17.27
CA SER A 653 23.89 -27.69 -16.74
C SER A 653 23.12 -26.67 -17.59
N ILE A 654 23.04 -26.88 -18.92
CA ILE A 654 22.36 -25.97 -19.84
C ILE A 654 20.86 -25.89 -19.53
N PRO A 655 20.09 -27.00 -19.49
CA PRO A 655 18.66 -26.93 -19.18
C PRO A 655 18.39 -26.36 -17.78
N LEU A 656 19.29 -26.59 -16.81
CA LEU A 656 19.18 -26.02 -15.46
C LEU A 656 19.38 -24.50 -15.43
N ILE A 657 20.31 -23.95 -16.23
CA ILE A 657 20.49 -22.51 -16.38
C ILE A 657 19.27 -21.89 -17.07
N LEU A 658 18.73 -22.55 -18.11
CA LEU A 658 17.52 -22.07 -18.79
C LEU A 658 16.33 -22.00 -17.84
N GLN A 659 16.16 -22.99 -16.95
CA GLN A 659 15.10 -23.00 -15.94
C GLN A 659 15.16 -21.82 -14.97
N PHE A 660 16.36 -21.38 -14.58
CA PHE A 660 16.53 -20.19 -13.74
C PHE A 660 15.91 -18.96 -14.40
N PHE A 661 16.18 -18.74 -15.70
CA PHE A 661 15.61 -17.62 -16.44
C PHE A 661 14.11 -17.76 -16.68
N ILE A 662 13.64 -18.97 -17.01
CA ILE A 662 12.21 -19.27 -17.19
C ILE A 662 11.45 -18.96 -15.89
N GLY A 663 11.90 -19.50 -14.76
CA GLY A 663 11.27 -19.29 -13.46
C GLY A 663 11.28 -17.83 -13.02
N GLY A 664 12.40 -17.13 -13.26
CA GLY A 664 12.51 -15.71 -12.94
C GLY A 664 11.57 -14.83 -13.76
N ALA A 665 11.54 -15.00 -15.09
CA ALA A 665 10.67 -14.22 -15.96
C ALA A 665 9.18 -14.52 -15.69
N MET A 666 8.81 -15.80 -15.56
CA MET A 666 7.43 -16.21 -15.23
C MET A 666 6.94 -15.63 -13.91
N THR A 667 7.79 -15.58 -12.89
CA THR A 667 7.46 -15.02 -11.58
C THR A 667 7.03 -13.55 -11.68
N ILE A 668 7.78 -12.72 -12.40
CA ILE A 668 7.44 -11.30 -12.56
C ILE A 668 6.17 -11.15 -13.40
N ILE A 669 5.98 -12.00 -14.43
CA ILE A 669 4.75 -12.03 -15.24
C ILE A 669 3.53 -12.35 -14.37
N PHE A 670 3.61 -13.35 -13.49
CA PHE A 670 2.54 -13.71 -12.57
C PHE A 670 2.21 -12.59 -11.59
N ASN A 671 3.24 -11.99 -10.97
CA ASN A 671 3.04 -10.88 -10.05
C ASN A 671 2.41 -9.67 -10.76
N ALA A 672 2.83 -9.36 -11.99
CA ALA A 672 2.28 -8.25 -12.76
C ALA A 672 0.81 -8.47 -13.18
N CYS A 673 0.47 -9.66 -13.69
CA CYS A 673 -0.91 -9.99 -14.04
C CYS A 673 -1.82 -10.03 -12.80
N GLY A 674 -1.32 -10.63 -11.70
CA GLY A 674 -2.04 -10.68 -10.43
C GLY A 674 -2.29 -9.27 -9.86
N THR A 675 -1.27 -8.40 -9.88
CA THR A 675 -1.39 -7.01 -9.43
C THR A 675 -2.40 -6.24 -10.28
N LEU A 676 -2.29 -6.32 -11.61
CA LEU A 676 -3.23 -5.66 -12.52
C LEU A 676 -4.67 -6.12 -12.30
N LEU A 677 -4.88 -7.42 -12.05
CA LEU A 677 -6.22 -7.94 -11.82
C LEU A 677 -6.84 -7.44 -10.51
N VAL A 678 -6.03 -7.25 -9.46
CA VAL A 678 -6.46 -6.57 -8.22
C VAL A 678 -6.75 -5.09 -8.48
N ASP A 679 -5.91 -4.40 -9.26
CA ASP A 679 -6.11 -3.00 -9.63
C ASP A 679 -7.42 -2.79 -10.43
N LEU A 680 -7.84 -3.79 -11.23
CA LEU A 680 -9.09 -3.75 -12.01
C LEU A 680 -10.35 -4.02 -11.17
N HIS A 681 -10.23 -4.77 -10.07
CA HIS A 681 -11.35 -5.23 -9.23
C HIS A 681 -11.14 -4.96 -7.73
N PRO A 682 -10.97 -3.68 -7.32
CA PRO A 682 -10.65 -3.34 -5.93
C PRO A 682 -11.75 -3.70 -4.92
N SER A 683 -13.01 -3.82 -5.35
CA SER A 683 -14.14 -4.18 -4.47
C SER A 683 -14.31 -5.68 -4.25
N ARG A 684 -13.71 -6.52 -5.11
CA ARG A 684 -13.82 -7.99 -5.07
C ARG A 684 -12.49 -8.67 -5.47
N PRO A 685 -11.35 -8.29 -4.86
CA PRO A 685 -10.03 -8.69 -5.33
C PRO A 685 -9.81 -10.19 -5.19
N SER A 686 -10.33 -10.83 -4.14
CA SER A 686 -10.20 -12.28 -3.95
C SER A 686 -11.01 -13.08 -4.97
N THR A 687 -12.22 -12.62 -5.31
CA THR A 687 -13.03 -13.23 -6.39
C THR A 687 -12.35 -13.07 -7.76
N ALA A 688 -11.71 -11.92 -8.03
CA ALA A 688 -10.97 -11.73 -9.27
C ALA A 688 -9.78 -12.70 -9.38
N GLN A 689 -9.02 -12.89 -8.30
CA GLN A 689 -7.94 -13.88 -8.26
C GLN A 689 -8.43 -15.32 -8.36
N ALA A 690 -9.63 -15.61 -7.85
CA ALA A 690 -10.25 -16.91 -8.05
C ALA A 690 -10.57 -17.19 -9.52
N ALA A 691 -11.01 -16.17 -10.29
CA ALA A 691 -11.20 -16.28 -11.74
C ALA A 691 -9.89 -16.61 -12.48
N LEU A 692 -8.81 -15.92 -12.10
CA LEU A 692 -7.46 -16.19 -12.62
C LEU A 692 -7.02 -17.62 -12.30
N ASN A 693 -7.25 -18.07 -11.08
CA ASN A 693 -6.88 -19.40 -10.64
C ASN A 693 -7.69 -20.51 -11.35
N LEU A 694 -8.99 -20.29 -11.57
CA LEU A 694 -9.84 -21.24 -12.28
C LEU A 694 -9.32 -21.49 -13.70
N LEU A 695 -9.07 -20.43 -14.47
CA LEU A 695 -8.63 -20.57 -15.87
C LEU A 695 -7.23 -21.17 -15.97
N ARG A 696 -6.28 -20.69 -15.15
CA ARG A 696 -4.90 -21.21 -15.20
C ARG A 696 -4.84 -22.70 -14.90
N CYS A 697 -5.61 -23.18 -13.92
CA CYS A 697 -5.66 -24.61 -13.58
C CYS A 697 -6.33 -25.44 -14.69
N ALA A 698 -7.37 -24.90 -15.34
CA ALA A 698 -8.03 -25.57 -16.46
C ALA A 698 -7.09 -25.72 -17.67
N LEU A 699 -6.36 -24.65 -18.02
CA LEU A 699 -5.37 -24.68 -19.10
C LEU A 699 -4.22 -25.64 -18.78
N ALA A 700 -3.65 -25.55 -17.57
CA ALA A 700 -2.58 -26.44 -17.12
C ALA A 700 -2.99 -27.92 -17.13
N ALA A 701 -4.21 -28.25 -16.73
CA ALA A 701 -4.72 -29.62 -16.79
C ALA A 701 -4.84 -30.11 -18.24
N GLY A 702 -5.33 -29.27 -19.15
CA GLY A 702 -5.45 -29.61 -20.58
C GLY A 702 -4.10 -29.82 -21.26
N GLU A 703 -3.15 -28.90 -21.05
CA GLU A 703 -1.83 -28.98 -21.67
C GLU A 703 -1.00 -30.12 -21.09
N LEU A 704 -1.04 -30.35 -19.77
CA LEU A 704 -0.36 -31.47 -19.13
C LEU A 704 -0.90 -32.83 -19.63
N ALA A 705 -2.21 -32.93 -19.88
CA ALA A 705 -2.80 -34.14 -20.46
C ALA A 705 -2.33 -34.37 -21.92
N ALA A 706 -2.11 -33.30 -22.68
CA ALA A 706 -1.61 -33.36 -24.05
C ALA A 706 -0.08 -33.58 -24.13
N LEU A 707 0.66 -33.31 -23.06
CA LEU A 707 2.13 -33.31 -23.04
C LEU A 707 2.75 -34.64 -23.49
N GLN A 708 2.42 -35.75 -22.81
CA GLN A 708 3.03 -37.04 -23.14
C GLN A 708 2.64 -37.55 -24.54
N PRO A 709 1.36 -37.49 -24.97
CA PRO A 709 1.01 -37.78 -26.36
C PRO A 709 1.76 -36.94 -27.38
N LEU A 710 1.95 -35.65 -27.10
CA LEU A 710 2.66 -34.74 -28.01
C LEU A 710 4.15 -35.09 -28.10
N ILE A 711 4.82 -35.34 -26.96
CA ILE A 711 6.21 -35.80 -26.93
C ILE A 711 6.38 -37.08 -27.75
N ASN A 712 5.47 -38.05 -27.58
CA ASN A 712 5.53 -39.32 -28.31
C ASN A 712 5.32 -39.15 -29.82
N ALA A 713 4.55 -38.14 -30.25
CA ALA A 713 4.20 -37.93 -31.65
C ALA A 713 5.22 -37.10 -32.43
N ILE A 714 5.76 -36.04 -31.83
CA ILE A 714 6.62 -35.05 -32.53
C ILE A 714 8.00 -34.84 -31.91
N GLY A 715 8.32 -35.52 -30.80
CA GLY A 715 9.59 -35.37 -30.08
C GLY A 715 9.57 -34.22 -29.05
N LEU A 716 10.60 -34.17 -28.19
CA LEU A 716 10.71 -33.19 -27.10
C LEU A 716 10.97 -31.78 -27.63
N GLY A 717 11.88 -31.64 -28.59
CA GLY A 717 12.24 -30.35 -29.18
C GLY A 717 11.03 -29.64 -29.78
N TRP A 718 10.27 -30.33 -30.64
CA TRP A 718 9.05 -29.78 -31.25
C TRP A 718 7.91 -29.60 -30.26
N CYS A 719 7.75 -30.50 -29.29
CA CYS A 719 6.75 -30.35 -28.24
C CYS A 719 6.91 -29.01 -27.49
N TYR A 720 8.11 -28.74 -26.97
CA TYR A 720 8.38 -27.47 -26.28
C TYR A 720 8.39 -26.26 -27.21
N THR A 721 8.65 -26.47 -28.51
CA THR A 721 8.49 -25.43 -29.53
C THR A 721 7.02 -25.02 -29.68
N VAL A 722 6.11 -25.99 -29.76
CA VAL A 722 4.66 -25.73 -29.81
C VAL A 722 4.20 -25.01 -28.54
N ILE A 723 4.61 -25.50 -27.37
CA ILE A 723 4.27 -24.87 -26.07
C ILE A 723 4.73 -23.41 -26.04
N ALA A 724 5.98 -23.15 -26.45
CA ALA A 724 6.53 -21.80 -26.43
C ALA A 724 5.86 -20.86 -27.45
N LEU A 725 5.50 -21.35 -28.64
CA LEU A 725 4.77 -20.58 -29.64
C LEU A 725 3.34 -20.26 -29.20
N VAL A 726 2.63 -21.23 -28.62
CA VAL A 726 1.27 -21.02 -28.10
C VAL A 726 1.30 -20.04 -26.93
N THR A 727 2.22 -20.23 -25.99
CA THR A 727 2.37 -19.36 -24.81
C THR A 727 2.77 -17.95 -25.21
N GLY A 728 3.84 -17.82 -25.99
CA GLY A 728 4.38 -16.53 -26.43
C GLY A 728 3.44 -15.77 -27.37
N GLY A 729 2.85 -16.46 -28.34
CA GLY A 729 1.90 -15.88 -29.29
C GLY A 729 0.63 -15.39 -28.61
N THR A 730 0.01 -16.22 -27.78
CA THR A 730 -1.19 -15.84 -27.02
C THR A 730 -0.89 -14.67 -26.08
N ALA A 731 0.21 -14.73 -25.33
CA ALA A 731 0.58 -13.67 -24.40
C ALA A 731 0.89 -12.35 -25.12
N ALA A 732 1.61 -12.39 -26.25
CA ALA A 732 1.92 -11.19 -27.05
C ALA A 732 0.64 -10.52 -27.57
N VAL A 733 -0.29 -11.30 -28.13
CA VAL A 733 -1.59 -10.80 -28.59
C VAL A 733 -2.36 -10.18 -27.43
N CYS A 734 -2.45 -10.85 -26.28
CA CYS A 734 -3.14 -10.33 -25.10
C CYS A 734 -2.49 -9.06 -24.53
N VAL A 735 -1.16 -8.94 -24.56
CA VAL A 735 -0.46 -7.72 -24.11
C VAL A 735 -0.77 -6.55 -25.04
N VAL A 736 -0.76 -6.77 -26.36
CA VAL A 736 -1.17 -5.74 -27.34
C VAL A 736 -2.62 -5.35 -27.10
N ILE A 737 -3.51 -6.34 -26.94
CA ILE A 737 -4.93 -6.08 -26.69
C ILE A 737 -5.14 -5.26 -25.42
N GLY A 738 -4.51 -5.66 -24.32
CA GLY A 738 -4.60 -4.98 -23.04
C GLY A 738 -4.08 -3.53 -23.10
N ARG A 739 -2.96 -3.29 -23.79
CA ARG A 739 -2.41 -1.93 -23.94
C ARG A 739 -3.29 -1.05 -24.84
N VAL A 740 -3.82 -1.56 -25.94
CA VAL A 740 -4.56 -0.75 -26.91
C VAL A 740 -6.01 -0.51 -26.46
N TRP A 741 -6.72 -1.55 -26.02
CA TRP A 741 -8.16 -1.47 -25.71
C TRP A 741 -8.50 -1.54 -24.23
N GLY A 742 -7.58 -1.99 -23.36
CA GLY A 742 -7.86 -2.23 -21.95
C GLY A 742 -8.39 -0.99 -21.21
N GLU A 743 -7.79 0.18 -21.43
CA GLU A 743 -8.27 1.42 -20.80
C GLU A 743 -9.65 1.84 -21.29
N LYS A 744 -9.93 1.64 -22.59
CA LYS A 744 -11.23 1.96 -23.18
C LYS A 744 -12.32 1.09 -22.56
N TRP A 745 -12.09 -0.21 -22.43
CA TRP A 745 -13.05 -1.13 -21.81
C TRP A 745 -13.24 -0.85 -20.32
N ARG A 746 -12.17 -0.52 -19.60
CA ARG A 746 -12.24 -0.12 -18.19
C ARG A 746 -13.12 1.11 -17.97
N ARG A 747 -12.98 2.15 -18.80
CA ARG A 747 -13.83 3.36 -18.75
C ARG A 747 -15.29 3.04 -19.07
N GLN A 748 -15.54 2.31 -20.16
CA GLN A 748 -16.89 1.88 -20.54
C GLN A 748 -17.63 1.11 -19.43
N ARG A 749 -16.92 0.28 -18.67
CA ARG A 749 -17.50 -0.42 -17.53
C ARG A 749 -17.88 0.54 -16.41
N HIS A 750 -17.02 1.51 -16.10
CA HIS A 750 -17.30 2.50 -15.07
C HIS A 750 -18.54 3.31 -15.45
N ASP A 751 -18.58 3.83 -16.67
CA ASP A 751 -19.72 4.60 -17.19
C ASP A 751 -21.02 3.78 -17.15
N ALA A 752 -20.97 2.49 -17.51
CA ALA A 752 -22.13 1.60 -17.43
C ALA A 752 -22.60 1.31 -15.99
N GLN A 753 -21.68 1.31 -15.02
CA GLN A 753 -22.00 1.15 -13.59
C GLN A 753 -22.63 2.40 -13.00
N ASP A 754 -22.17 3.60 -13.39
CA ASP A 754 -22.75 4.87 -12.98
C ASP A 754 -24.18 5.04 -13.53
N ILE A 755 -24.41 4.67 -14.80
CA ILE A 755 -25.74 4.73 -15.42
C ILE A 755 -26.74 3.79 -14.74
N MET A 756 -26.32 2.59 -14.34
CA MET A 756 -27.20 1.63 -13.63
C MET A 756 -27.39 1.99 -12.14
N GLY A 757 -26.45 2.72 -11.53
CA GLY A 757 -26.54 3.18 -10.14
C GLY A 757 -27.39 4.45 -9.96
N GLY A 758 -27.48 5.31 -10.98
CA GLY A 758 -28.28 6.54 -10.96
C GLY A 758 -29.78 6.37 -11.19
N THR A 759 -30.26 5.15 -11.42
CA THR A 759 -31.70 4.82 -11.62
C THR A 759 -32.32 4.08 -10.43
N GLY A 760 -31.65 4.08 -9.26
CA GLY A 760 -32.07 3.39 -8.04
C GLY A 760 -32.83 4.27 -7.07
#